data_AF-A0A9P7J2N5-F1
#
_entry.id   AF-A0A9P7J2N5-F1
#
_cell.length_a   1.000
_cell.length_b   1.000
_cell.length_c   1.000
_cell.angle_alpha   90.00
_cell.angle_beta   90.00
_cell.angle_gamma   90.00
#
_symmetry.space_group_name_H-M   'P 1'
#
loop_
_entity.id
_entity.type
_entity.pdbx_description
1 polymer ?
#
loop_
_entity_poly.entity_id
_entity_poly.type
_entity_poly.pdbx_seq_one_letter_code
_entity_poly.pdbx_strand_id
1 'polypeptide(L)'
;MMDYSSFVIDDFDISDYANAILAGEPYPQHQTQFAKPRTGAASKDDISVTISKLDSSIENVGKQIKSLVTTHHEELLHRAVEINNLSGSLTSVRRGLDDVDASLEKLREKIRVPYRTLETSAIRLQRTRQASDALRRISRFIVLSRRLDTQMTEFAAFDKPSTAEKKLDNSKRLFADQQDDKERIIAKAALTIAELGALLDGPEDTGDTLKNCLPETGHRTTPTMDALVPLRSVKATVAHIPFIEEARCKVTREMESMIITGLSSLDQSLLASSLQTAHNLCILPTLVQALSKDLCDAVEERIRSTFDLSCISKELVSKENVPSSQGLSYKSRVRTEPTNITAPQWTGALWARLESLVEEMAACCIKVYTLEKALKLKKDPVTQRSFIADVMKVLENKPTSTFWTSVGRSLEKYVRDAAKGSIFLQQTLSAGYPKLLRIFHKLFAKIAVHTDTVYTQSQQSPETILVLRALSTFEDLYLSRSATRLNESVSQAFAGGSRAPPGSNEGVTIARVVMNELDSARFDPLLILAVARNVSAALDGVMMRAEGLISSDRLAVTLLGPMATPQQVLNGQVATCLYYCWTNLEKVAEEHTESAATLVKAGVKKLHITYDGIVDPLLTAIRRELASIVSRLHRVDLQKATNPMAGMAGPSMYMKDLADKLNYVKTQIFTNFTSDMTQSWVLSIVRYVIRNFVLHASIAKPLGESGKLQLTTDMTELEFTLGAFLGPSSKRGLEAAGEEYKMLRAMRPLLFIDTASLAGPTHAANLPPLIVLHHILVRSPLPMPHITHGWQEAEYVRWTEEHRQEDAWGLVEAALVGKEGEFVELARKVLRQARAISKSIPTHHLCLVLARNKQPPPHLLPRLRCHISLNSSMLLCYKTHSMVFVRAC
;
A
#
# COMPACT_ATOMS: atom_id res chain seq x y z
N MET A 1 -70.37 29.40 98.47
CA MET A 1 -70.81 29.34 97.07
C MET A 1 -70.47 27.97 96.54
N MET A 2 -71.27 27.42 95.62
CA MET A 2 -71.26 25.99 95.31
C MET A 2 -69.95 25.55 94.65
N ASP A 3 -69.40 24.44 95.15
CA ASP A 3 -68.14 23.87 94.72
C ASP A 3 -68.39 22.97 93.50
N TYR A 4 -68.31 23.54 92.30
CA TYR A 4 -68.64 22.85 91.04
C TYR A 4 -67.65 21.73 90.66
N SER A 5 -66.60 21.52 91.46
CA SER A 5 -65.61 20.45 91.28
C SER A 5 -66.22 19.04 91.27
N SER A 6 -67.34 18.82 91.97
CA SER A 6 -68.02 17.51 92.03
C SER A 6 -68.71 17.07 90.72
N PHE A 7 -68.95 17.98 89.78
CA PHE A 7 -69.61 17.67 88.49
C PHE A 7 -68.61 17.39 87.35
N VAL A 8 -67.30 17.36 87.62
CA VAL A 8 -66.22 17.22 86.63
C VAL A 8 -65.55 15.83 86.70
N ILE A 9 -66.18 14.87 87.39
CA ILE A 9 -65.71 13.49 87.53
C ILE A 9 -66.47 12.62 86.52
N ASP A 10 -65.76 11.82 85.71
CA ASP A 10 -66.36 11.02 84.61
C ASP A 10 -67.41 10.00 85.08
N ASP A 11 -67.32 9.48 86.31
CA ASP A 11 -68.24 8.48 86.89
C ASP A 11 -69.22 9.10 87.94
N PHE A 12 -69.85 10.24 87.62
CA PHE A 12 -70.82 10.89 88.53
C PHE A 12 -72.21 10.20 88.55
N ASP A 13 -72.55 9.50 89.64
CA ASP A 13 -73.91 8.96 89.86
C ASP A 13 -74.80 9.95 90.62
N ILE A 14 -75.86 10.40 89.92
CA ILE A 14 -76.91 11.31 90.42
C ILE A 14 -77.64 10.72 91.63
N SER A 15 -77.79 9.40 91.67
CA SER A 15 -78.60 8.66 92.65
C SER A 15 -78.02 8.79 94.06
N ASP A 16 -76.70 8.60 94.20
CA ASP A 16 -76.01 8.69 95.49
C ASP A 16 -75.82 10.12 95.96
N TYR A 17 -75.65 11.09 95.04
CA TYR A 17 -75.62 12.51 95.40
C TYR A 17 -76.96 12.99 95.99
N ALA A 18 -78.07 12.56 95.40
CA ALA A 18 -79.41 12.84 95.94
C ALA A 18 -79.63 12.19 97.31
N ASN A 19 -79.21 10.93 97.48
CA ASN A 19 -79.32 10.23 98.77
C ASN A 19 -78.49 10.90 99.88
N ALA A 20 -77.27 11.38 99.58
CA ALA A 20 -76.42 12.08 100.54
C ALA A 20 -77.07 13.38 101.04
N ILE A 21 -77.58 14.22 100.13
CA ILE A 21 -78.31 15.46 100.49
C ILE A 21 -79.55 15.15 101.33
N LEU A 22 -80.33 14.12 100.97
CA LEU A 22 -81.54 13.74 101.70
C LEU A 22 -81.26 13.13 103.09
N ALA A 23 -80.09 12.52 103.28
CA ALA A 23 -79.62 12.03 104.58
C ALA A 23 -78.95 13.12 105.44
N GLY A 24 -78.58 14.26 104.85
CA GLY A 24 -77.84 15.34 105.53
C GLY A 24 -76.34 15.06 105.69
N GLU A 25 -75.79 14.08 104.96
CA GLU A 25 -74.37 13.74 104.97
C GLU A 25 -73.63 14.34 103.76
N PRO A 26 -72.36 14.76 103.90
CA PRO A 26 -71.57 15.24 102.77
C PRO A 26 -71.21 14.09 101.81
N TYR A 27 -71.41 14.31 100.50
CA TYR A 27 -71.05 13.34 99.46
C TYR A 27 -69.56 12.98 99.54
N PRO A 28 -69.18 11.69 99.59
CA PRO A 28 -67.84 11.27 100.01
C PRO A 28 -66.76 11.58 98.95
N GLN A 29 -66.09 12.72 99.12
CA GLN A 29 -64.82 13.00 98.47
C GLN A 29 -63.72 12.10 99.08
N HIS A 30 -63.56 10.91 98.50
CA HIS A 30 -62.60 9.86 98.87
C HIS A 30 -62.68 9.35 100.32
N GLN A 31 -63.37 8.21 100.52
CA GLN A 31 -62.68 7.01 101.00
C GLN A 31 -63.53 5.73 100.93
N THR A 32 -62.82 4.62 101.09
CA THR A 32 -63.27 3.36 101.69
C THR A 32 -64.40 3.46 102.73
N GLN A 33 -65.37 2.54 102.59
CA GLN A 33 -66.11 1.80 103.65
C GLN A 33 -67.44 2.32 104.27
N PHE A 34 -68.49 1.56 103.91
CA PHE A 34 -69.63 1.06 104.73
C PHE A 34 -70.81 1.97 105.16
N ALA A 35 -71.96 1.33 105.38
CA ALA A 35 -73.30 1.91 105.51
C ALA A 35 -74.14 1.26 106.65
N LYS A 36 -75.24 1.90 107.13
CA LYS A 36 -76.61 1.33 107.39
C LYS A 36 -77.58 2.26 108.21
N PRO A 37 -78.92 2.01 108.27
CA PRO A 37 -79.99 3.05 108.40
C PRO A 37 -81.00 2.89 109.57
N ARG A 38 -82.08 3.73 109.66
CA ARG A 38 -83.45 3.37 110.19
C ARG A 38 -84.61 4.41 109.97
N THR A 39 -85.80 4.19 110.58
CA THR A 39 -87.16 4.40 109.98
C THR A 39 -88.31 4.92 110.91
N GLY A 40 -89.31 5.68 110.38
CA GLY A 40 -90.77 5.72 110.79
C GLY A 40 -91.24 6.61 111.98
N ALA A 41 -92.56 6.83 112.28
CA ALA A 41 -93.85 6.75 111.52
C ALA A 41 -95.12 7.25 112.33
N ALA A 42 -96.15 7.83 111.65
CA ALA A 42 -97.55 8.13 112.09
C ALA A 42 -97.78 9.16 113.27
N SER A 43 -98.99 9.63 113.69
CA SER A 43 -100.43 9.41 113.33
C SER A 43 -101.33 10.71 113.37
N LYS A 44 -102.52 10.76 114.04
CA LYS A 44 -103.44 11.94 114.19
C LYS A 44 -104.31 11.93 115.48
N ASP A 45 -104.12 12.90 116.37
CA ASP A 45 -105.16 13.74 117.04
C ASP A 45 -104.52 14.63 118.14
N ASP A 46 -104.06 15.83 117.80
CA ASP A 46 -103.80 16.94 118.76
C ASP A 46 -103.50 18.30 118.05
N ILE A 47 -104.12 18.52 116.89
CA ILE A 47 -103.79 19.59 115.92
C ILE A 47 -103.93 21.02 116.50
N SER A 48 -104.72 21.20 117.55
CA SER A 48 -104.90 22.51 118.21
C SER A 48 -103.64 22.96 118.99
N VAL A 49 -102.83 22.02 119.48
CA VAL A 49 -101.62 22.30 120.27
C VAL A 49 -100.43 22.64 119.35
N THR A 50 -100.44 22.19 118.09
CA THR A 50 -99.35 22.47 117.14
C THR A 50 -99.46 23.86 116.51
N ILE A 51 -100.67 24.34 116.21
CA ILE A 51 -100.90 25.66 115.61
C ILE A 51 -100.38 26.79 116.52
N SER A 52 -100.70 26.72 117.81
CA SER A 52 -100.29 27.75 118.80
C SER A 52 -98.78 27.81 119.07
N LYS A 53 -98.03 26.73 118.81
CA LYS A 53 -96.55 26.76 118.80
C LYS A 53 -95.98 27.37 117.51
N LEU A 54 -96.66 27.17 116.38
CA LEU A 54 -96.18 27.57 115.05
C LEU A 54 -96.16 29.11 114.90
N ASP A 55 -97.19 29.80 115.38
CA ASP A 55 -97.23 31.28 115.39
C ASP A 55 -96.05 31.89 116.16
N SER A 56 -95.66 31.32 117.31
CA SER A 56 -94.53 31.84 118.10
C SER A 56 -93.17 31.71 117.39
N SER A 57 -93.02 30.74 116.48
CA SER A 57 -91.79 30.59 115.68
C SER A 57 -91.74 31.58 114.51
N ILE A 58 -92.88 31.87 113.88
CA ILE A 58 -92.97 32.84 112.76
C ILE A 58 -92.54 34.23 113.23
N GLU A 59 -92.99 34.67 114.41
CA GLU A 59 -92.67 36.00 114.95
C GLU A 59 -91.17 36.17 115.26
N ASN A 60 -90.44 35.08 115.50
CA ASN A 60 -89.01 35.09 115.81
C ASN A 60 -88.15 35.19 114.53
N VAL A 61 -88.53 34.47 113.47
CA VAL A 61 -87.85 34.52 112.16
C VAL A 61 -87.90 35.93 111.54
N GLY A 62 -89.04 36.61 111.66
CA GLY A 62 -89.21 37.98 111.13
C GLY A 62 -88.25 39.01 111.72
N LYS A 63 -87.77 38.82 112.96
CA LYS A 63 -86.85 39.74 113.64
C LYS A 63 -85.40 39.59 113.16
N GLN A 64 -84.95 38.38 112.80
CA GLN A 64 -83.58 38.14 112.34
C GLN A 64 -83.30 38.68 110.94
N ILE A 65 -84.22 38.48 109.98
CA ILE A 65 -84.03 38.91 108.58
C ILE A 65 -83.84 40.43 108.47
N LYS A 66 -84.59 41.20 109.26
CA LYS A 66 -84.55 42.67 109.23
C LYS A 66 -83.22 43.26 109.72
N SER A 67 -82.51 42.53 110.59
CA SER A 67 -81.19 42.93 111.09
C SER A 67 -80.13 42.85 109.99
N LEU A 68 -80.06 41.73 109.26
CA LEU A 68 -78.97 41.43 108.32
C LEU A 68 -78.96 42.34 107.07
N VAL A 69 -80.14 42.74 106.60
CA VAL A 69 -80.28 43.56 105.37
C VAL A 69 -79.81 45.01 105.58
N THR A 70 -79.92 45.53 106.80
CA THR A 70 -79.58 46.94 107.09
C THR A 70 -78.07 47.21 107.18
N THR A 71 -77.24 46.19 107.37
CA THR A 71 -75.79 46.36 107.63
C THR A 71 -74.89 46.40 106.38
N HIS A 72 -75.36 45.98 105.20
CA HIS A 72 -74.47 45.66 104.06
C HIS A 72 -74.87 46.26 102.70
N HIS A 73 -75.70 47.31 102.64
CA HIS A 73 -76.22 47.81 101.35
C HIS A 73 -75.20 48.57 100.46
N GLU A 74 -74.18 49.21 101.06
CA GLU A 74 -73.29 50.15 100.35
C GLU A 74 -72.20 49.46 99.51
N GLU A 75 -71.61 48.38 100.05
CA GLU A 75 -70.51 47.66 99.42
C GLU A 75 -70.93 46.95 98.11
N LEU A 76 -72.22 46.61 97.99
CA LEU A 76 -72.79 45.89 96.86
C LEU A 76 -72.97 46.79 95.61
N LEU A 77 -73.15 48.11 95.80
CA LEU A 77 -73.32 49.06 94.70
C LEU A 77 -72.02 49.38 93.97
N HIS A 78 -70.88 49.48 94.66
CA HIS A 78 -69.61 49.88 94.02
C HIS A 78 -69.09 48.83 93.03
N ARG A 79 -69.21 47.53 93.35
CA ARG A 79 -68.74 46.44 92.45
C ARG A 79 -69.55 46.32 91.15
N ALA A 80 -70.77 46.84 91.10
CA ALA A 80 -71.61 46.78 89.89
C ALA A 80 -71.11 47.73 88.77
N VAL A 81 -70.51 48.86 89.13
CA VAL A 81 -70.12 49.92 88.18
C VAL A 81 -68.89 49.53 87.35
N GLU A 82 -67.88 48.93 87.98
CA GLU A 82 -66.62 48.56 87.30
C GLU A 82 -66.83 47.44 86.25
N ILE A 83 -67.70 46.47 86.56
CA ILE A 83 -68.05 45.37 85.64
C ILE A 83 -68.71 45.89 84.36
N ASN A 84 -69.53 46.94 84.46
CA ASN A 84 -70.22 47.53 83.32
C ASN A 84 -69.24 48.18 82.31
N ASN A 85 -68.18 48.82 82.80
CA ASN A 85 -67.17 49.46 81.94
C ASN A 85 -66.31 48.41 81.19
N LEU A 86 -65.99 47.28 81.82
CA LEU A 86 -65.24 46.20 81.15
C LEU A 86 -66.05 45.56 80.00
N SER A 87 -67.38 45.44 80.18
CA SER A 87 -68.32 44.96 79.16
C SER A 87 -68.31 45.81 77.88
N GLY A 88 -68.20 47.14 78.01
CA GLY A 88 -68.10 48.07 76.88
C GLY A 88 -66.86 47.84 76.00
N SER A 89 -65.70 47.63 76.61
CA SER A 89 -64.46 47.35 75.88
C SER A 89 -64.49 45.97 75.21
N LEU A 90 -64.99 44.95 75.91
CA LEU A 90 -65.14 43.59 75.36
C LEU A 90 -66.10 43.53 74.17
N THR A 91 -67.22 44.26 74.22
CA THR A 91 -68.16 44.33 73.09
C THR A 91 -67.58 45.09 71.88
N SER A 92 -66.74 46.11 72.11
CA SER A 92 -66.04 46.79 71.01
C SER A 92 -64.97 45.91 70.35
N VAL A 93 -64.16 45.18 71.13
CA VAL A 93 -63.16 44.25 70.58
C VAL A 93 -63.84 43.10 69.84
N ARG A 94 -64.93 42.56 70.38
CA ARG A 94 -65.71 41.51 69.73
C ARG A 94 -66.26 41.97 68.37
N ARG A 95 -66.86 43.16 68.30
CA ARG A 95 -67.34 43.74 67.03
C ARG A 95 -66.20 43.93 66.01
N GLY A 96 -65.03 44.39 66.45
CA GLY A 96 -63.85 44.50 65.58
C GLY A 96 -63.33 43.15 65.07
N LEU A 97 -63.45 42.09 65.88
CA LEU A 97 -63.12 40.72 65.46
C LEU A 97 -64.15 40.20 64.44
N ASP A 98 -65.44 40.42 64.70
CA ASP A 98 -66.55 40.05 63.81
C ASP A 98 -66.42 40.74 62.42
N ASP A 99 -66.03 42.03 62.39
CA ASP A 99 -65.75 42.77 61.16
C ASP A 99 -64.51 42.24 60.40
N VAL A 100 -63.47 41.81 61.11
CA VAL A 100 -62.28 41.19 60.51
C VAL A 100 -62.60 39.81 59.92
N ASP A 101 -63.36 38.97 60.62
CA ASP A 101 -63.83 37.67 60.10
C ASP A 101 -64.73 37.88 58.87
N ALA A 102 -65.63 38.86 58.90
CA ALA A 102 -66.45 39.23 57.75
C ALA A 102 -65.60 39.73 56.56
N SER A 103 -64.46 40.37 56.81
CA SER A 103 -63.51 40.78 55.76
C SER A 103 -62.71 39.59 55.20
N LEU A 104 -62.34 38.63 56.04
CA LEU A 104 -61.63 37.40 55.66
C LEU A 104 -62.52 36.48 54.82
N GLU A 105 -63.79 36.30 55.18
CA GLU A 105 -64.73 35.53 54.36
C GLU A 105 -65.02 36.22 53.02
N LYS A 106 -65.18 37.56 52.99
CA LYS A 106 -65.25 38.30 51.71
C LYS A 106 -64.01 38.14 50.84
N LEU A 107 -62.81 38.06 51.43
CA LEU A 107 -61.55 37.81 50.70
C LEU A 107 -61.50 36.36 50.18
N ARG A 108 -61.95 35.40 50.99
CA ARG A 108 -62.07 33.98 50.63
C ARG A 108 -63.04 33.78 49.46
N GLU A 109 -64.20 34.43 49.49
CA GLU A 109 -65.18 34.42 48.40
C GLU A 109 -64.64 35.09 47.14
N LYS A 110 -63.95 36.24 47.24
CA LYS A 110 -63.43 36.96 46.06
C LYS A 110 -62.20 36.36 45.43
N ILE A 111 -61.36 35.63 46.17
CA ILE A 111 -60.06 35.13 45.67
C ILE A 111 -60.01 33.60 45.70
N ARG A 112 -60.23 32.99 46.86
CA ARG A 112 -60.01 31.54 47.05
C ARG A 112 -61.04 30.69 46.31
N VAL A 113 -62.30 31.13 46.26
CA VAL A 113 -63.36 30.43 45.50
C VAL A 113 -63.11 30.54 43.99
N PRO A 114 -62.95 31.74 43.37
CA PRO A 114 -62.59 31.86 41.96
C PRO A 114 -61.30 31.14 41.57
N TYR A 115 -60.26 31.15 42.43
CA TYR A 115 -59.04 30.37 42.20
C TYR A 115 -59.34 28.87 42.08
N ARG A 116 -60.12 28.29 43.01
CA ARG A 116 -60.53 26.88 42.94
C ARG A 116 -61.43 26.57 41.74
N THR A 117 -62.31 27.49 41.36
CA THR A 117 -63.14 27.34 40.16
C THR A 117 -62.32 27.42 38.88
N LEU A 118 -61.29 28.27 38.83
CA LEU A 118 -60.34 28.35 37.73
C LEU A 118 -59.45 27.11 37.64
N GLU A 119 -58.91 26.64 38.77
CA GLU A 119 -58.11 25.41 38.89
C GLU A 119 -58.89 24.19 38.42
N THR A 120 -60.13 24.00 38.90
CA THR A 120 -61.00 22.90 38.44
C THR A 120 -61.40 23.04 36.98
N SER A 121 -61.62 24.26 36.47
CA SER A 121 -61.89 24.51 35.04
C SER A 121 -60.68 24.24 34.16
N ALA A 122 -59.47 24.59 34.61
CA ALA A 122 -58.21 24.31 33.92
C ALA A 122 -57.94 22.81 33.85
N ILE A 123 -58.12 22.07 34.96
CA ILE A 123 -58.03 20.60 35.00
C ILE A 123 -59.07 19.97 34.07
N ARG A 124 -60.31 20.50 34.04
CA ARG A 124 -61.36 20.00 33.13
C ARG A 124 -60.97 20.22 31.67
N LEU A 125 -60.50 21.42 31.32
CA LEU A 125 -60.04 21.76 29.97
C LEU A 125 -58.84 20.89 29.54
N GLN A 126 -57.87 20.67 30.44
CA GLN A 126 -56.72 19.79 30.21
C GLN A 126 -57.17 18.36 29.91
N ARG A 127 -58.05 17.78 30.74
CA ARG A 127 -58.63 16.44 30.51
C ARG A 127 -59.40 16.35 29.20
N THR A 128 -60.16 17.39 28.83
CA THR A 128 -60.87 17.43 27.54
C THR A 128 -59.91 17.51 26.35
N ARG A 129 -58.81 18.28 26.44
CA ARG A 129 -57.76 18.31 25.41
C ARG A 129 -57.08 16.94 25.27
N GLN A 130 -56.60 16.36 26.37
CA GLN A 130 -56.00 15.02 26.40
C GLN A 130 -56.93 13.95 25.81
N ALA A 131 -58.22 13.99 26.13
CA ALA A 131 -59.22 13.07 25.56
C ALA A 131 -59.45 13.32 24.05
N SER A 132 -59.51 14.58 23.61
CA SER A 132 -59.66 14.93 22.19
C SER A 132 -58.47 14.47 21.36
N ASP A 133 -57.24 14.69 21.85
CA ASP A 133 -56.02 14.29 21.15
C ASP A 133 -55.75 12.79 21.23
N ALA A 134 -56.21 12.10 22.28
CA ALA A 134 -56.30 10.64 22.29
C ALA A 134 -57.28 10.12 21.23
N LEU A 135 -58.50 10.67 21.16
CA LEU A 135 -59.50 10.28 20.15
C LEU A 135 -59.03 10.53 18.71
N ARG A 136 -58.36 11.66 18.44
CA ARG A 136 -57.74 11.96 17.15
C ARG A 136 -56.66 10.95 16.77
N ARG A 137 -55.76 10.61 17.70
CA ARG A 137 -54.71 9.60 17.49
C ARG A 137 -55.28 8.20 17.30
N ILE A 138 -56.31 7.80 18.07
CA ILE A 138 -57.04 6.54 17.89
C ILE A 138 -57.74 6.49 16.53
N SER A 139 -58.40 7.58 16.09
CA SER A 139 -59.04 7.66 14.79
C SER A 139 -58.03 7.47 13.64
N ARG A 140 -56.89 8.18 13.69
CA ARG A 140 -55.79 8.02 12.73
C ARG A 140 -55.23 6.59 12.73
N PHE A 141 -55.03 6.01 13.91
CA PHE A 141 -54.58 4.62 14.06
C PHE A 141 -55.55 3.61 13.41
N ILE A 142 -56.87 3.75 13.63
CA ILE A 142 -57.87 2.85 13.03
C ILE A 142 -57.91 2.98 11.49
N VAL A 143 -57.81 4.20 10.96
CA VAL A 143 -57.75 4.44 9.50
C VAL A 143 -56.50 3.79 8.89
N LEU A 144 -55.35 3.92 9.54
CA LEU A 144 -54.10 3.30 9.09
C LEU A 144 -54.14 1.76 9.24
N SER A 145 -54.74 1.23 10.30
CA SER A 145 -54.89 -0.21 10.48
C SER A 145 -55.79 -0.83 9.40
N ARG A 146 -56.86 -0.14 8.98
CA ARG A 146 -57.69 -0.56 7.83
C ARG A 146 -56.92 -0.47 6.51
N ARG A 147 -56.11 0.58 6.31
CA ARG A 147 -55.25 0.71 5.13
C ARG A 147 -54.23 -0.42 5.05
N LEU A 148 -53.66 -0.83 6.18
CA LEU A 148 -52.75 -1.97 6.27
C LEU A 148 -53.45 -3.29 5.92
N ASP A 149 -54.68 -3.50 6.41
CA ASP A 149 -55.48 -4.68 6.08
C ASP A 149 -55.77 -4.80 4.56
N THR A 150 -56.11 -3.69 3.89
CA THR A 150 -56.23 -3.65 2.42
C THR A 150 -54.90 -3.97 1.73
N GLN A 151 -53.79 -3.40 2.20
CA GLN A 151 -52.46 -3.65 1.62
C GLN A 151 -51.97 -5.10 1.84
N MET A 152 -52.29 -5.70 2.99
CA MET A 152 -51.92 -7.10 3.30
C MET A 152 -52.80 -8.11 2.56
N THR A 153 -54.07 -7.79 2.28
CA THR A 153 -54.96 -8.63 1.47
C THR A 153 -54.62 -8.55 -0.03
N GLU A 154 -54.28 -7.36 -0.54
CA GLU A 154 -53.67 -7.20 -1.87
C GLU A 154 -52.37 -8.02 -1.96
N PHE A 155 -51.46 -7.87 -0.99
CA PHE A 155 -50.21 -8.60 -0.93
C PHE A 155 -50.40 -10.13 -0.95
N ALA A 156 -51.33 -10.64 -0.13
CA ALA A 156 -51.65 -12.08 -0.07
C ALA A 156 -52.30 -12.63 -1.36
N ALA A 157 -52.79 -11.79 -2.27
CA ALA A 157 -53.28 -12.24 -3.57
C ALA A 157 -52.15 -12.72 -4.49
N PHE A 158 -50.94 -12.12 -4.38
CA PHE A 158 -49.75 -12.50 -5.15
C PHE A 158 -49.06 -13.78 -4.66
N ASP A 159 -49.37 -14.25 -3.45
CA ASP A 159 -48.81 -15.51 -2.91
C ASP A 159 -49.64 -16.75 -3.28
N LYS A 160 -50.82 -16.57 -3.90
CA LYS A 160 -51.66 -17.69 -4.35
C LYS A 160 -51.10 -18.27 -5.66
N PRO A 161 -50.86 -19.58 -5.76
CA PRO A 161 -50.40 -20.19 -7.00
C PRO A 161 -51.48 -20.04 -8.08
N SER A 162 -51.16 -19.29 -9.13
CA SER A 162 -52.09 -19.01 -10.23
C SER A 162 -52.34 -20.27 -11.06
N THR A 163 -53.53 -20.85 -10.95
CA THR A 163 -54.07 -21.87 -11.86
C THR A 163 -54.39 -21.28 -13.23
N ALA A 164 -53.34 -20.95 -14.00
CA ALA A 164 -53.44 -20.33 -15.32
C ALA A 164 -52.36 -20.90 -16.27
N GLU A 165 -52.52 -22.16 -16.69
CA GLU A 165 -51.83 -22.64 -17.88
C GLU A 165 -52.33 -21.89 -19.14
N LYS A 166 -51.45 -21.78 -20.14
CA LYS A 166 -51.70 -21.33 -21.54
C LYS A 166 -51.79 -19.81 -21.78
N LYS A 167 -50.64 -19.20 -22.07
CA LYS A 167 -50.19 -18.98 -23.46
C LYS A 167 -48.73 -18.50 -23.49
N LEU A 168 -47.93 -19.11 -24.36
CA LEU A 168 -46.50 -18.83 -24.51
C LEU A 168 -46.27 -17.45 -25.16
N ASP A 169 -45.06 -16.92 -25.01
CA ASP A 169 -44.49 -15.70 -25.60
C ASP A 169 -44.83 -14.32 -24.99
N ASN A 170 -46.03 -14.07 -24.45
CA ASN A 170 -46.31 -12.76 -23.80
C ASN A 170 -46.03 -12.73 -22.28
N SER A 171 -45.71 -13.88 -21.66
CA SER A 171 -45.60 -14.03 -20.21
C SER A 171 -44.48 -13.21 -19.56
N LYS A 172 -43.32 -13.02 -20.21
CA LYS A 172 -42.15 -12.41 -19.55
C LYS A 172 -42.35 -10.95 -19.13
N ARG A 173 -43.13 -10.17 -19.89
CA ARG A 173 -43.47 -8.79 -19.48
C ARG A 173 -44.50 -8.78 -18.36
N LEU A 174 -45.57 -9.57 -18.50
CA LEU A 174 -46.62 -9.68 -17.48
C LEU A 174 -46.09 -10.15 -16.11
N PHE A 175 -45.13 -11.08 -16.08
CA PHE A 175 -44.49 -11.50 -14.82
C PHE A 175 -43.57 -10.42 -14.22
N ALA A 176 -42.92 -9.58 -15.04
CA ALA A 176 -42.13 -8.46 -14.54
C ALA A 176 -43.03 -7.36 -13.97
N ASP A 177 -44.10 -6.98 -14.69
CA ASP A 177 -45.08 -5.98 -14.23
C ASP A 177 -45.74 -6.42 -12.91
N GLN A 178 -46.12 -7.70 -12.79
CA GLN A 178 -46.69 -8.27 -11.55
C GLN A 178 -45.70 -8.28 -10.38
N GLN A 179 -44.41 -8.47 -10.66
CA GLN A 179 -43.35 -8.45 -9.65
C GLN A 179 -43.12 -7.01 -9.16
N ASP A 180 -42.96 -6.04 -10.06
CA ASP A 180 -42.83 -4.62 -9.73
C ASP A 180 -44.03 -4.10 -8.89
N ASP A 181 -45.25 -4.54 -9.21
CA ASP A 181 -46.44 -4.21 -8.44
C ASP A 181 -46.43 -4.87 -7.03
N LYS A 182 -46.02 -6.15 -6.92
CA LYS A 182 -45.85 -6.83 -5.61
C LYS A 182 -44.86 -6.07 -4.74
N GLU A 183 -43.70 -5.69 -5.28
CA GLU A 183 -42.66 -4.92 -4.60
C GLU A 183 -43.17 -3.55 -4.12
N ARG A 184 -43.94 -2.86 -4.96
CA ARG A 184 -44.52 -1.56 -4.64
C ARG A 184 -45.58 -1.65 -3.53
N ILE A 185 -46.34 -2.74 -3.46
CA ILE A 185 -47.31 -2.99 -2.39
C ILE A 185 -46.59 -3.27 -1.06
N ILE A 186 -45.54 -4.09 -1.06
CA ILE A 186 -44.70 -4.36 0.12
C ILE A 186 -44.12 -3.05 0.69
N ALA A 187 -43.57 -2.18 -0.17
CA ALA A 187 -43.02 -0.88 0.26
C ALA A 187 -44.09 0.06 0.85
N LYS A 188 -45.33 0.05 0.33
CA LYS A 188 -46.47 0.80 0.89
C LYS A 188 -46.92 0.25 2.25
N ALA A 189 -46.96 -1.08 2.40
CA ALA A 189 -47.31 -1.75 3.66
C ALA A 189 -46.30 -1.39 4.77
N ALA A 190 -45.00 -1.44 4.46
CA ALA A 190 -43.94 -1.01 5.36
C ALA A 190 -44.12 0.43 5.88
N LEU A 191 -44.48 1.37 4.99
CA LEU A 191 -44.74 2.76 5.38
C LEU A 191 -45.93 2.87 6.34
N THR A 192 -47.03 2.17 6.07
CA THR A 192 -48.20 2.13 6.96
C THR A 192 -47.86 1.52 8.33
N ILE A 193 -47.00 0.50 8.37
CA ILE A 193 -46.53 -0.14 9.61
C ILE A 193 -45.70 0.83 10.45
N ALA A 194 -44.78 1.61 9.84
CA ALA A 194 -44.00 2.61 10.56
C ALA A 194 -44.86 3.79 11.06
N GLU A 195 -45.83 4.26 10.27
CA GLU A 195 -46.80 5.27 10.71
C GLU A 195 -47.64 4.78 11.91
N LEU A 196 -48.00 3.49 11.93
CA LEU A 196 -48.69 2.86 13.06
C LEU A 196 -47.79 2.72 14.30
N GLY A 197 -46.53 2.33 14.12
CA GLY A 197 -45.53 2.27 15.19
C GLY A 197 -45.31 3.62 15.87
N ALA A 198 -45.03 4.67 15.09
CA ALA A 198 -44.84 6.04 15.60
C ALA A 198 -46.08 6.58 16.35
N LEU A 199 -47.30 6.14 15.99
CA LEU A 199 -48.50 6.50 16.75
C LEU A 199 -48.65 5.70 18.06
N LEU A 200 -48.19 4.45 18.10
CA LEU A 200 -48.23 3.58 19.29
C LEU A 200 -47.20 3.99 20.34
N ASP A 201 -45.98 4.30 19.90
CA ASP A 201 -44.82 4.57 20.75
C ASP A 201 -44.63 6.08 21.05
N GLY A 202 -45.23 6.95 20.25
CA GLY A 202 -45.16 8.40 20.39
C GLY A 202 -44.05 9.03 19.55
N PRO A 203 -43.89 10.37 19.57
CA PRO A 203 -42.72 11.00 18.97
C PRO A 203 -41.47 10.56 19.74
N GLU A 204 -40.57 9.84 19.07
CA GLU A 204 -39.30 9.42 19.65
C GLU A 204 -38.45 10.65 19.99
N ASP A 205 -37.87 10.67 21.21
CA ASP A 205 -36.79 11.58 21.60
C ASP A 205 -35.55 11.32 20.74
N THR A 206 -35.56 11.89 19.53
CA THR A 206 -34.38 11.98 18.67
C THR A 206 -33.56 13.17 19.14
N GLY A 207 -32.53 12.85 19.92
CA GLY A 207 -31.93 13.81 20.85
C GLY A 207 -31.26 15.02 20.21
N ASP A 208 -31.51 16.18 20.81
CA ASP A 208 -30.54 17.27 20.85
C ASP A 208 -30.81 18.17 22.09
N THR A 209 -30.31 17.75 23.25
CA THR A 209 -30.12 18.67 24.39
C THR A 209 -28.93 18.19 25.22
N LEU A 210 -27.96 19.09 25.45
CA LEU A 210 -26.69 18.75 26.10
C LEU A 210 -26.89 18.19 27.51
N LYS A 211 -26.16 17.10 27.81
CA LYS A 211 -25.90 16.68 29.19
C LYS A 211 -25.21 17.80 29.95
N ASN A 212 -25.91 18.37 30.93
CA ASN A 212 -25.33 19.12 32.03
C ASN A 212 -26.02 18.72 33.34
N CYS A 213 -25.28 18.89 34.44
CA CYS A 213 -25.70 18.70 35.84
C CYS A 213 -25.78 17.23 36.35
N LEU A 214 -24.74 16.86 37.10
CA LEU A 214 -24.75 16.65 38.56
C LEU A 214 -26.02 16.07 39.23
N PRO A 215 -25.86 15.11 40.18
CA PRO A 215 -26.98 14.57 40.93
C PRO A 215 -27.35 15.46 42.14
N GLU A 216 -28.46 16.20 42.05
CA GLU A 216 -29.05 16.87 43.22
C GLU A 216 -30.43 16.31 43.59
N THR A 217 -30.43 15.70 44.77
CA THR A 217 -31.49 15.60 45.79
C THR A 217 -32.95 15.91 45.43
N GLY A 218 -33.82 14.96 45.78
CA GLY A 218 -35.25 14.98 45.47
C GLY A 218 -36.05 16.20 45.94
N HIS A 219 -36.84 16.72 45.02
CA HIS A 219 -38.05 17.49 45.31
C HIS A 219 -39.26 16.94 44.57
N ARG A 220 -40.45 17.25 45.10
CA ARG A 220 -41.72 16.60 44.76
C ARG A 220 -42.04 16.73 43.27
N THR A 221 -42.37 15.62 42.62
CA THR A 221 -42.89 15.58 41.25
C THR A 221 -44.21 16.32 41.14
N THR A 222 -44.14 17.58 40.69
CA THR A 222 -45.29 18.22 40.04
C THR A 222 -45.61 17.44 38.75
N PRO A 223 -46.83 16.93 38.55
CA PRO A 223 -47.16 16.19 37.34
C PRO A 223 -47.05 17.12 36.12
N THR A 224 -46.25 16.70 35.15
CA THR A 224 -46.01 17.42 33.88
C THR A 224 -47.33 17.69 33.17
N MET A 225 -47.54 18.94 32.74
CA MET A 225 -48.85 19.40 32.24
C MET A 225 -49.29 18.73 30.92
N ASP A 226 -48.36 18.14 30.16
CA ASP A 226 -48.58 17.61 28.81
C ASP A 226 -48.42 16.08 28.69
N ALA A 227 -48.81 15.32 29.73
CA ALA A 227 -48.83 13.87 29.66
C ALA A 227 -49.85 13.35 28.61
N LEU A 228 -49.36 12.99 27.41
CA LEU A 228 -50.14 12.32 26.36
C LEU A 228 -50.60 10.94 26.84
N VAL A 229 -51.88 10.61 26.62
CA VAL A 229 -52.38 9.24 26.85
C VAL A 229 -51.63 8.27 25.92
N PRO A 230 -50.94 7.22 26.41
CA PRO A 230 -50.29 6.24 25.56
C PRO A 230 -51.34 5.43 24.77
N LEU A 231 -51.17 5.25 23.46
CA LEU A 231 -52.14 4.46 22.70
C LEU A 231 -52.12 2.98 23.11
N ARG A 232 -51.00 2.46 23.61
CA ARG A 232 -50.87 1.08 24.10
C ARG A 232 -51.74 0.75 25.33
N SER A 233 -52.30 1.75 26.04
CA SER A 233 -53.20 1.50 27.18
C SER A 233 -54.69 1.45 26.81
N VAL A 234 -55.05 1.61 25.53
CA VAL A 234 -56.44 1.65 25.06
C VAL A 234 -56.85 0.26 24.55
N LYS A 235 -57.90 -0.35 25.11
CA LYS A 235 -58.32 -1.73 24.75
C LYS A 235 -58.57 -1.92 23.24
N ALA A 236 -59.13 -0.91 22.57
CA ALA A 236 -59.44 -0.97 21.14
C ALA A 236 -58.21 -0.94 20.24
N THR A 237 -57.12 -0.27 20.62
CA THR A 237 -55.86 -0.27 19.85
C THR A 237 -55.07 -1.55 20.12
N VAL A 238 -55.04 -2.02 21.38
CA VAL A 238 -54.39 -3.28 21.78
C VAL A 238 -54.91 -4.48 20.98
N ALA A 239 -56.20 -4.54 20.68
CA ALA A 239 -56.79 -5.58 19.84
C ALA A 239 -56.19 -5.67 18.42
N HIS A 240 -55.64 -4.58 17.88
CA HIS A 240 -55.01 -4.54 16.56
C HIS A 240 -53.48 -4.73 16.59
N ILE A 241 -52.82 -4.66 17.76
CA ILE A 241 -51.35 -4.79 17.85
C ILE A 241 -50.84 -6.13 17.29
N PRO A 242 -51.42 -7.30 17.62
CA PRO A 242 -50.92 -8.58 17.11
C PRO A 242 -50.94 -8.67 15.58
N PHE A 243 -51.97 -8.11 14.94
CA PHE A 243 -52.07 -8.03 13.47
C PHE A 243 -50.98 -7.14 12.86
N ILE A 244 -50.66 -6.00 13.50
CA ILE A 244 -49.59 -5.11 13.05
C ILE A 244 -48.22 -5.79 13.20
N GLU A 245 -48.00 -6.54 14.28
CA GLU A 245 -46.77 -7.31 14.49
C GLU A 245 -46.64 -8.48 13.51
N GLU A 246 -47.72 -9.20 13.20
CA GLU A 246 -47.76 -10.24 12.17
C GLU A 246 -47.47 -9.66 10.77
N ALA A 247 -48.12 -8.55 10.41
CA ALA A 247 -47.89 -7.86 9.15
C ALA A 247 -46.44 -7.36 9.04
N ARG A 248 -45.88 -6.76 10.11
CA ARG A 248 -44.46 -6.38 10.18
C ARG A 248 -43.54 -7.58 9.98
N CYS A 249 -43.85 -8.71 10.62
CA CYS A 249 -43.06 -9.93 10.48
C CYS A 249 -43.11 -10.48 9.05
N LYS A 250 -44.27 -10.51 8.40
CA LYS A 250 -44.41 -10.97 7.00
C LYS A 250 -43.68 -10.04 6.03
N VAL A 251 -43.87 -8.72 6.14
CA VAL A 251 -43.19 -7.72 5.29
C VAL A 251 -41.67 -7.77 5.47
N THR A 252 -41.17 -7.99 6.68
CA THR A 252 -39.71 -8.12 6.94
C THR A 252 -39.11 -9.35 6.27
N ARG A 253 -39.75 -10.52 6.40
CA ARG A 253 -39.27 -11.77 5.74
C ARG A 253 -39.22 -11.65 4.22
N GLU A 254 -40.23 -11.02 3.63
CA GLU A 254 -40.30 -10.82 2.18
C GLU A 254 -39.25 -9.82 1.70
N MET A 255 -39.03 -8.73 2.44
CA MET A 255 -37.93 -7.80 2.21
C MET A 255 -36.56 -8.50 2.29
N GLU A 256 -36.32 -9.35 3.29
CA GLU A 256 -35.09 -10.16 3.40
C GLU A 256 -34.91 -11.09 2.19
N SER A 257 -35.98 -11.78 1.78
CA SER A 257 -36.00 -12.64 0.58
C SER A 257 -35.69 -11.85 -0.71
N MET A 258 -36.29 -10.66 -0.87
CA MET A 258 -36.01 -9.74 -1.99
C MET A 258 -34.54 -9.29 -2.00
N ILE A 259 -33.94 -8.99 -0.84
CA ILE A 259 -32.53 -8.59 -0.72
C ILE A 259 -31.61 -9.74 -1.12
N ILE A 260 -31.82 -10.93 -0.56
CA ILE A 260 -31.02 -12.12 -0.86
C ILE A 260 -31.10 -12.44 -2.36
N THR A 261 -32.31 -12.40 -2.92
CA THR A 261 -32.55 -12.62 -4.35
C THR A 261 -31.82 -11.57 -5.19
N GLY A 262 -32.03 -10.27 -4.91
CA GLY A 262 -31.40 -9.16 -5.64
C GLY A 262 -29.87 -9.15 -5.56
N LEU A 263 -29.27 -9.54 -4.43
CA LEU A 263 -27.82 -9.72 -4.33
C LEU A 263 -27.31 -10.96 -5.08
N SER A 264 -28.12 -12.00 -5.20
CA SER A 264 -27.75 -13.22 -5.93
C SER A 264 -27.86 -13.05 -7.45
N SER A 265 -28.87 -12.33 -7.93
CA SER A 265 -29.08 -11.98 -9.34
C SER A 265 -28.31 -10.74 -9.80
N LEU A 266 -27.77 -9.95 -8.85
CA LEU A 266 -27.21 -8.61 -9.06
C LEU A 266 -28.22 -7.60 -9.63
N ASP A 267 -29.52 -7.82 -9.39
CA ASP A 267 -30.59 -6.97 -9.89
C ASP A 267 -30.74 -5.69 -9.07
N GLN A 268 -30.49 -4.55 -9.73
CA GLN A 268 -30.53 -3.24 -9.12
C GLN A 268 -31.96 -2.74 -8.84
N SER A 269 -33.00 -3.17 -9.57
CA SER A 269 -34.38 -2.73 -9.28
C SER A 269 -34.90 -3.39 -8.01
N LEU A 270 -34.82 -4.72 -7.92
CA LEU A 270 -35.21 -5.53 -6.76
C LEU A 270 -34.47 -5.12 -5.48
N LEU A 271 -33.16 -4.80 -5.58
CA LEU A 271 -32.39 -4.19 -4.49
C LEU A 271 -32.92 -2.80 -4.12
N ALA A 272 -33.22 -1.95 -5.10
CA ALA A 272 -33.72 -0.60 -4.85
C ALA A 272 -35.12 -0.61 -4.21
N SER A 273 -35.99 -1.56 -4.55
CA SER A 273 -37.30 -1.77 -3.94
C SER A 273 -37.19 -2.29 -2.51
N SER A 274 -36.36 -3.31 -2.27
CA SER A 274 -36.18 -3.87 -0.93
C SER A 274 -35.49 -2.92 0.05
N LEU A 275 -34.50 -2.14 -0.40
CA LEU A 275 -33.90 -1.07 0.40
C LEU A 275 -34.91 0.06 0.71
N GLN A 276 -35.86 0.33 -0.19
CA GLN A 276 -36.98 1.25 0.10
C GLN A 276 -37.88 0.69 1.21
N THR A 277 -38.22 -0.60 1.17
CA THR A 277 -38.97 -1.27 2.23
C THR A 277 -38.22 -1.23 3.57
N ALA A 278 -36.91 -1.47 3.58
CA ALA A 278 -36.06 -1.38 4.78
C ALA A 278 -35.97 0.04 5.36
N HIS A 279 -35.92 1.06 4.48
CA HIS A 279 -35.99 2.47 4.89
C HIS A 279 -37.36 2.81 5.49
N ASN A 280 -38.44 2.40 4.83
CA ASN A 280 -39.81 2.62 5.29
C ASN A 280 -40.10 1.90 6.63
N LEU A 281 -39.41 0.81 6.96
CA LEU A 281 -39.46 0.13 8.26
C LEU A 281 -38.50 0.69 9.33
N CYS A 282 -37.73 1.74 9.00
CA CYS A 282 -36.70 2.35 9.85
C CYS A 282 -35.54 1.42 10.29
N ILE A 283 -35.30 0.31 9.58
CA ILE A 283 -34.26 -0.70 9.90
C ILE A 283 -33.05 -0.68 8.95
N LEU A 284 -33.05 0.22 7.96
CA LEU A 284 -32.04 0.27 6.90
C LEU A 284 -30.57 0.26 7.38
N PRO A 285 -30.13 1.06 8.37
CA PRO A 285 -28.71 1.07 8.77
C PRO A 285 -28.29 -0.25 9.41
N THR A 286 -29.11 -0.79 10.31
CA THR A 286 -28.90 -2.09 10.98
C THR A 286 -28.86 -3.24 9.97
N LEU A 287 -29.74 -3.21 8.97
CA LEU A 287 -29.79 -4.21 7.90
C LEU A 287 -28.54 -4.15 7.01
N VAL A 288 -28.09 -2.95 6.62
CA VAL A 288 -26.85 -2.81 5.82
C VAL A 288 -25.63 -3.24 6.61
N GLN A 289 -25.58 -2.96 7.93
CA GLN A 289 -24.52 -3.42 8.81
C GLN A 289 -24.50 -4.95 8.95
N ALA A 290 -25.66 -5.58 9.19
CA ALA A 290 -25.79 -7.03 9.27
C ALA A 290 -25.34 -7.69 7.96
N LEU A 291 -25.90 -7.27 6.82
CA LEU A 291 -25.57 -7.80 5.51
C LEU A 291 -24.09 -7.62 5.13
N SER A 292 -23.51 -6.46 5.45
CA SER A 292 -22.07 -6.22 5.25
C SER A 292 -21.22 -7.14 6.12
N LYS A 293 -21.67 -7.45 7.34
CA LYS A 293 -21.00 -8.38 8.24
C LYS A 293 -21.11 -9.81 7.71
N ASP A 294 -22.30 -10.27 7.32
CA ASP A 294 -22.51 -11.63 6.79
C ASP A 294 -21.64 -11.90 5.56
N LEU A 295 -21.48 -10.91 4.66
CA LEU A 295 -20.57 -10.99 3.53
C LEU A 295 -19.08 -10.99 3.93
N CYS A 296 -18.70 -10.31 5.02
CA CYS A 296 -17.34 -10.38 5.57
C CYS A 296 -17.05 -11.74 6.21
N ASP A 297 -17.97 -12.25 7.04
CA ASP A 297 -17.84 -13.49 7.78
C ASP A 297 -17.80 -14.69 6.81
N ALA A 298 -18.61 -14.66 5.75
CA ALA A 298 -18.56 -15.65 4.67
C ALA A 298 -17.21 -15.70 3.95
N VAL A 299 -16.63 -14.54 3.60
CA VAL A 299 -15.29 -14.48 2.98
C VAL A 299 -14.22 -14.91 3.98
N GLU A 300 -14.32 -14.56 5.26
CA GLU A 300 -13.38 -15.04 6.28
C GLU A 300 -13.42 -16.58 6.37
N GLU A 301 -14.60 -17.19 6.40
CA GLU A 301 -14.73 -18.65 6.45
C GLU A 301 -14.11 -19.33 5.22
N ARG A 302 -14.26 -18.74 4.02
CA ARG A 302 -13.60 -19.25 2.82
C ARG A 302 -12.08 -19.10 2.86
N ILE A 303 -11.55 -17.97 3.32
CA ILE A 303 -10.10 -17.79 3.53
C ILE A 303 -9.59 -18.87 4.50
N ARG A 304 -10.24 -19.00 5.66
CA ARG A 304 -9.90 -20.00 6.70
C ARG A 304 -9.90 -21.42 6.15
N SER A 305 -10.95 -21.83 5.44
CA SER A 305 -11.07 -23.17 4.86
C SER A 305 -10.06 -23.43 3.74
N THR A 306 -9.61 -22.40 3.03
CA THR A 306 -8.61 -22.55 1.95
C THR A 306 -7.22 -22.87 2.49
N PHE A 307 -6.85 -22.29 3.65
CA PHE A 307 -5.57 -22.56 4.32
C PHE A 307 -5.63 -23.73 5.32
N ASP A 308 -6.80 -24.32 5.60
CA ASP A 308 -6.94 -25.50 6.46
C ASP A 308 -6.57 -26.80 5.72
N LEU A 309 -5.43 -27.39 6.12
CA LEU A 309 -4.94 -28.69 5.64
C LEU A 309 -5.93 -29.85 5.87
N SER A 310 -6.78 -29.78 6.90
CA SER A 310 -7.79 -30.79 7.18
C SER A 310 -8.90 -30.80 6.13
N CYS A 311 -9.24 -29.64 5.57
CA CYS A 311 -10.15 -29.52 4.44
C CYS A 311 -9.54 -30.09 3.15
N ILE A 312 -8.26 -29.82 2.89
CA ILE A 312 -7.52 -30.37 1.74
C ILE A 312 -7.46 -31.90 1.82
N SER A 313 -7.14 -32.45 3.00
CA SER A 313 -7.11 -33.90 3.27
C SER A 313 -8.46 -34.57 2.95
N LYS A 314 -9.57 -34.01 3.47
CA LYS A 314 -10.94 -34.51 3.23
C LYS A 314 -11.30 -34.50 1.74
N GLU A 315 -10.95 -33.44 1.02
CA GLU A 315 -11.25 -33.30 -0.41
C GLU A 315 -10.53 -34.38 -1.24
N LEU A 316 -9.25 -34.62 -0.97
CA LEU A 316 -8.45 -35.64 -1.65
C LEU A 316 -8.97 -37.06 -1.37
N VAL A 317 -9.25 -37.38 -0.10
CA VAL A 317 -9.84 -38.68 0.29
C VAL A 317 -11.21 -38.90 -0.38
N SER A 318 -12.00 -37.84 -0.59
CA SER A 318 -13.29 -37.97 -1.30
C SER A 318 -13.15 -38.24 -2.80
N LYS A 319 -12.02 -37.82 -3.42
CA LYS A 319 -11.72 -38.00 -4.85
C LYS A 319 -11.04 -39.34 -5.14
N GLU A 320 -10.46 -40.03 -4.15
CA GLU A 320 -9.85 -41.37 -4.29
C GLU A 320 -10.85 -42.54 -4.38
N ASN A 321 -12.16 -42.28 -4.43
CA ASN A 321 -13.21 -43.30 -4.58
C ASN A 321 -13.30 -43.91 -6.02
N VAL A 322 -12.17 -44.37 -6.56
CA VAL A 322 -12.10 -45.22 -7.76
C VAL A 322 -11.81 -46.66 -7.31
N PRO A 323 -12.65 -47.65 -7.67
CA PRO A 323 -12.48 -49.01 -7.16
C PRO A 323 -11.37 -49.78 -7.90
N SER A 324 -10.17 -49.82 -7.33
CA SER A 324 -9.11 -50.75 -7.74
C SER A 324 -8.62 -51.62 -6.59
N SER A 325 -9.20 -52.82 -6.54
CA SER A 325 -8.69 -54.09 -5.99
C SER A 325 -7.54 -54.13 -4.97
N GLN A 326 -7.86 -54.73 -3.82
CA GLN A 326 -7.01 -55.63 -3.02
C GLN A 326 -5.73 -55.05 -2.38
N GLY A 327 -5.87 -54.67 -1.12
CA GLY A 327 -4.76 -54.56 -0.16
C GLY A 327 -5.28 -54.19 1.22
N LEU A 328 -5.21 -55.14 2.18
CA LEU A 328 -5.53 -54.90 3.60
C LEU A 328 -4.46 -53.98 4.22
N SER A 329 -4.48 -52.70 3.84
CA SER A 329 -3.67 -51.66 4.44
C SER A 329 -4.48 -50.98 5.55
N TYR A 330 -3.84 -50.93 6.72
CA TYR A 330 -4.36 -50.33 7.95
C TYR A 330 -4.93 -48.93 7.66
N LYS A 331 -6.22 -48.68 7.94
CA LYS A 331 -6.82 -47.33 7.91
C LYS A 331 -6.25 -46.48 9.04
N SER A 332 -4.99 -46.07 8.87
CA SER A 332 -4.30 -45.16 9.77
C SER A 332 -4.95 -43.78 9.72
N ARG A 333 -4.82 -43.05 10.83
CA ARG A 333 -5.45 -41.76 11.12
C ARG A 333 -5.41 -40.81 9.91
N VAL A 334 -6.52 -40.09 9.68
CA VAL A 334 -6.65 -39.05 8.64
C VAL A 334 -5.41 -38.16 8.68
N ARG A 335 -4.57 -38.27 7.65
CA ARG A 335 -3.27 -37.61 7.62
C ARG A 335 -3.47 -36.15 7.22
N THR A 336 -3.13 -35.26 8.14
CA THR A 336 -3.27 -33.80 7.96
C THR A 336 -2.07 -33.15 7.28
N GLU A 337 -1.00 -33.88 7.01
CA GLU A 337 0.20 -33.38 6.33
C GLU A 337 0.62 -34.27 5.15
N PRO A 338 0.97 -33.69 3.99
CA PRO A 338 1.41 -34.45 2.83
C PRO A 338 2.77 -35.12 3.05
N THR A 339 3.03 -36.20 2.30
CA THR A 339 4.34 -36.82 2.15
C THR A 339 4.96 -36.43 0.81
N ASN A 340 6.24 -36.72 0.59
CA ASN A 340 6.90 -36.47 -0.70
C ASN A 340 6.18 -37.08 -1.91
N ILE A 341 5.41 -38.17 -1.70
CA ILE A 341 4.65 -38.85 -2.76
C ILE A 341 3.30 -38.15 -3.02
N THR A 342 2.60 -37.70 -1.98
CA THR A 342 1.28 -37.05 -2.12
C THR A 342 1.36 -35.53 -2.31
N ALA A 343 2.51 -34.90 -2.04
CA ALA A 343 2.73 -33.46 -2.17
C ALA A 343 2.30 -32.86 -3.52
N PRO A 344 2.48 -33.50 -4.70
CA PRO A 344 1.99 -32.95 -5.97
C PRO A 344 0.45 -32.85 -6.03
N GLN A 345 -0.26 -33.85 -5.52
CA GLN A 345 -1.73 -33.87 -5.47
C GLN A 345 -2.27 -32.81 -4.51
N TRP A 346 -1.65 -32.69 -3.33
CA TRP A 346 -1.97 -31.66 -2.35
C TRP A 346 -1.69 -30.25 -2.88
N THR A 347 -0.60 -30.08 -3.64
CA THR A 347 -0.27 -28.81 -4.33
C THR A 347 -1.34 -28.45 -5.35
N GLY A 348 -1.78 -29.41 -6.17
CA GLY A 348 -2.87 -29.21 -7.13
C GLY A 348 -4.17 -28.78 -6.46
N ALA A 349 -4.58 -29.48 -5.40
CA ALA A 349 -5.78 -29.16 -4.63
C ALA A 349 -5.70 -27.77 -3.97
N LEU A 350 -4.56 -27.41 -3.36
CA LEU A 350 -4.34 -26.08 -2.78
C LEU A 350 -4.52 -24.96 -3.81
N TRP A 351 -3.93 -25.10 -5.01
CA TRP A 351 -4.09 -24.09 -6.06
C TRP A 351 -5.53 -23.98 -6.57
N ALA A 352 -6.23 -25.10 -6.76
CA ALA A 352 -7.64 -25.07 -7.17
C ALA A 352 -8.53 -24.38 -6.11
N ARG A 353 -8.27 -24.61 -4.83
CA ARG A 353 -8.98 -23.94 -3.72
C ARG A 353 -8.67 -22.44 -3.66
N LEU A 354 -7.43 -22.03 -3.92
CA LEU A 354 -7.05 -20.60 -4.02
C LEU A 354 -7.71 -19.89 -5.21
N GLU A 355 -7.89 -20.59 -6.34
CA GLU A 355 -8.62 -20.07 -7.50
C GLU A 355 -10.13 -19.92 -7.17
N SER A 356 -10.77 -20.93 -6.55
CA SER A 356 -12.16 -20.85 -6.04
C SER A 356 -12.35 -19.73 -5.02
N LEU A 357 -11.43 -19.60 -4.06
CA LEU A 357 -11.45 -18.54 -3.05
C LEU A 357 -11.51 -17.15 -3.69
N VAL A 358 -10.70 -16.91 -4.73
CA VAL A 358 -10.69 -15.63 -5.43
C VAL A 358 -11.96 -15.40 -6.25
N GLU A 359 -12.57 -16.44 -6.83
CA GLU A 359 -13.85 -16.31 -7.52
C GLU A 359 -15.01 -16.00 -6.56
N GLU A 360 -15.08 -16.69 -5.42
CA GLU A 360 -16.09 -16.47 -4.37
C GLU A 360 -15.92 -15.11 -3.67
N MET A 361 -14.67 -14.72 -3.38
CA MET A 361 -14.36 -13.39 -2.87
C MET A 361 -14.76 -12.30 -3.87
N ALA A 362 -14.45 -12.46 -5.16
CA ALA A 362 -14.89 -11.53 -6.20
C ALA A 362 -16.43 -11.37 -6.23
N ALA A 363 -17.16 -12.49 -6.13
CA ALA A 363 -18.62 -12.46 -6.08
C ALA A 363 -19.15 -11.69 -4.86
N CYS A 364 -18.51 -11.84 -3.69
CA CYS A 364 -18.84 -11.07 -2.49
C CYS A 364 -18.51 -9.57 -2.65
N CYS A 365 -17.35 -9.23 -3.21
CA CYS A 365 -17.00 -7.84 -3.53
C CYS A 365 -18.06 -7.17 -4.43
N ILE A 366 -18.47 -7.86 -5.51
CA ILE A 366 -19.45 -7.34 -6.47
C ILE A 366 -20.82 -7.11 -5.79
N LYS A 367 -21.24 -7.98 -4.87
CA LYS A 367 -22.45 -7.77 -4.05
C LYS A 367 -22.36 -6.51 -3.19
N VAL A 368 -21.24 -6.28 -2.50
CA VAL A 368 -21.03 -5.06 -1.68
C VAL A 368 -21.02 -3.80 -2.56
N TYR A 369 -20.36 -3.82 -3.71
CA TYR A 369 -20.40 -2.69 -4.66
C TYR A 369 -21.81 -2.43 -5.22
N THR A 370 -22.57 -3.48 -5.52
CA THR A 370 -23.95 -3.35 -6.02
C THR A 370 -24.88 -2.77 -4.95
N LEU A 371 -24.73 -3.22 -3.69
CA LEU A 371 -25.41 -2.65 -2.52
C LEU A 371 -25.07 -1.17 -2.31
N GLU A 372 -23.78 -0.80 -2.29
CA GLU A 372 -23.37 0.59 -2.11
C GLU A 372 -23.83 1.48 -3.29
N LYS A 373 -23.87 0.95 -4.51
CA LYS A 373 -24.41 1.65 -5.69
C LYS A 373 -25.92 1.88 -5.58
N ALA A 374 -26.69 0.88 -5.16
CA ALA A 374 -28.14 1.01 -4.92
C ALA A 374 -28.44 2.05 -3.81
N LEU A 375 -27.68 2.03 -2.71
CA LEU A 375 -27.78 3.01 -1.61
C LEU A 375 -27.42 4.45 -2.03
N LYS A 376 -26.54 4.64 -3.02
CA LYS A 376 -26.23 5.96 -3.60
C LYS A 376 -27.31 6.46 -4.56
N LEU A 377 -27.89 5.55 -5.36
CA LEU A 377 -28.90 5.87 -6.36
C LEU A 377 -30.28 6.19 -5.74
N LYS A 378 -30.69 5.46 -4.69
CA LYS A 378 -31.96 5.71 -4.01
C LYS A 378 -31.88 6.93 -3.09
N LYS A 379 -32.92 7.75 -3.17
CA LYS A 379 -33.18 8.91 -2.31
C LYS A 379 -34.57 8.79 -1.71
N ASP A 380 -34.73 9.28 -0.49
CA ASP A 380 -36.06 9.49 0.08
C ASP A 380 -36.81 10.54 -0.76
N PRO A 381 -38.03 10.24 -1.27
CA PRO A 381 -38.81 11.20 -2.04
C PRO A 381 -39.13 12.50 -1.28
N VAL A 382 -39.22 12.46 0.07
CA VAL A 382 -39.61 13.62 0.89
C VAL A 382 -38.41 14.51 1.22
N THR A 383 -37.35 13.96 1.83
CA THR A 383 -36.16 14.74 2.23
C THR A 383 -35.12 14.90 1.12
N GLN A 384 -35.25 14.18 0.00
CA GLN A 384 -34.28 14.12 -1.11
C GLN A 384 -32.85 13.66 -0.70
N ARG A 385 -32.69 13.17 0.52
CA ARG A 385 -31.43 12.59 1.01
C ARG A 385 -31.23 11.20 0.42
N SER A 386 -30.02 10.91 -0.03
CA SER A 386 -29.63 9.57 -0.48
C SER A 386 -29.57 8.60 0.69
N PHE A 387 -30.04 7.36 0.50
CA PHE A 387 -30.05 6.34 1.55
C PHE A 387 -28.69 6.09 2.19
N ILE A 388 -27.61 6.16 1.41
CA ILE A 388 -26.24 6.07 1.94
C ILE A 388 -25.94 7.13 3.01
N ALA A 389 -26.52 8.33 2.94
CA ALA A 389 -26.26 9.39 3.91
C ALA A 389 -26.93 9.13 5.27
N ASP A 390 -28.08 8.44 5.30
CA ASP A 390 -28.72 8.03 6.55
C ASP A 390 -28.06 6.78 7.14
N VAL A 391 -27.62 5.85 6.29
CA VAL A 391 -26.81 4.68 6.70
C VAL A 391 -25.49 5.13 7.33
N MET A 392 -24.79 6.09 6.73
CA MET A 392 -23.52 6.63 7.23
C MET A 392 -23.63 7.47 8.53
N LYS A 393 -24.83 7.70 9.09
CA LYS A 393 -24.98 8.24 10.46
C LYS A 393 -24.72 7.18 11.52
N VAL A 394 -24.94 5.91 11.18
CA VAL A 394 -24.78 4.76 12.09
C VAL A 394 -23.50 3.99 11.75
N LEU A 395 -23.13 3.91 10.48
CA LEU A 395 -21.88 3.29 10.04
C LEU A 395 -20.74 4.32 10.01
N GLU A 396 -19.68 4.05 10.79
CA GLU A 396 -18.45 4.86 10.81
C GLU A 396 -17.75 4.94 9.44
N ASN A 397 -17.87 3.89 8.63
CA ASN A 397 -17.15 3.70 7.37
C ASN A 397 -18.08 3.14 6.29
N LYS A 398 -17.77 3.46 5.02
CA LYS A 398 -18.49 2.92 3.85
C LYS A 398 -18.46 1.39 3.85
N PRO A 399 -19.56 0.70 3.44
CA PRO A 399 -19.61 -0.76 3.37
C PRO A 399 -18.42 -1.38 2.62
N THR A 400 -18.05 -0.83 1.46
CA THR A 400 -16.87 -1.29 0.71
C THR A 400 -15.57 -1.16 1.50
N SER A 401 -15.37 -0.05 2.23
CA SER A 401 -14.16 0.19 3.04
C SER A 401 -14.06 -0.78 4.22
N THR A 402 -15.18 -1.00 4.91
CA THR A 402 -15.28 -1.96 6.02
C THR A 402 -15.01 -3.38 5.52
N PHE A 403 -15.61 -3.75 4.39
CA PHE A 403 -15.40 -5.05 3.75
C PHE A 403 -13.94 -5.31 3.39
N TRP A 404 -13.30 -4.41 2.62
CA TRP A 404 -11.89 -4.60 2.24
C TRP A 404 -10.93 -4.59 3.43
N THR A 405 -11.23 -3.81 4.46
CA THR A 405 -10.46 -3.81 5.71
C THR A 405 -10.60 -5.16 6.43
N SER A 406 -11.80 -5.74 6.47
CA SER A 406 -12.04 -7.07 7.06
C SER A 406 -11.33 -8.16 6.26
N VAL A 407 -11.53 -8.20 4.94
CA VAL A 407 -10.88 -9.16 4.04
C VAL A 407 -9.35 -9.08 4.13
N GLY A 408 -8.77 -7.87 4.14
CA GLY A 408 -7.33 -7.68 4.28
C GLY A 408 -6.78 -8.23 5.60
N ARG A 409 -7.42 -7.91 6.73
CA ARG A 409 -7.02 -8.43 8.06
C ARG A 409 -7.14 -9.95 8.14
N SER A 410 -8.24 -10.50 7.64
CA SER A 410 -8.48 -11.95 7.67
C SER A 410 -7.50 -12.69 6.76
N LEU A 411 -7.25 -12.19 5.56
CA LEU A 411 -6.23 -12.74 4.66
C LEU A 411 -4.85 -12.68 5.30
N GLU A 412 -4.44 -11.55 5.88
CA GLU A 412 -3.14 -11.39 6.52
C GLU A 412 -2.97 -12.38 7.69
N LYS A 413 -3.99 -12.53 8.53
CA LYS A 413 -4.01 -13.48 9.65
C LYS A 413 -3.79 -14.91 9.15
N TYR A 414 -4.64 -15.42 8.25
CA TYR A 414 -4.54 -16.81 7.81
C TYR A 414 -3.32 -17.09 6.92
N VAL A 415 -2.83 -16.10 6.16
CA VAL A 415 -1.53 -16.19 5.44
C VAL A 415 -0.36 -16.31 6.43
N ARG A 416 -0.34 -15.46 7.46
CA ARG A 416 0.70 -15.46 8.50
C ARG A 416 0.68 -16.75 9.33
N ASP A 417 -0.50 -17.24 9.65
CA ASP A 417 -0.70 -18.49 10.38
C ASP A 417 -0.31 -19.69 9.51
N ALA A 418 -0.69 -19.73 8.23
CA ALA A 418 -0.27 -20.77 7.28
C ALA A 418 1.25 -20.81 7.09
N ALA A 419 1.89 -19.64 6.98
CA ALA A 419 3.35 -19.51 6.81
C ALA A 419 4.15 -19.96 8.04
N LYS A 420 3.55 -19.96 9.24
CA LYS A 420 4.18 -20.41 10.49
C LYS A 420 3.80 -21.84 10.89
N GLY A 421 2.53 -22.21 10.70
CA GLY A 421 1.95 -23.47 11.16
C GLY A 421 2.11 -24.64 10.19
N SER A 422 2.52 -24.41 8.93
CA SER A 422 2.74 -25.49 7.96
C SER A 422 3.94 -25.27 7.07
N ILE A 423 4.92 -26.18 7.17
CA ILE A 423 6.08 -26.23 6.27
C ILE A 423 5.63 -26.43 4.82
N PHE A 424 4.62 -27.30 4.59
CA PHE A 424 4.09 -27.55 3.24
C PHE A 424 3.50 -26.28 2.61
N LEU A 425 2.63 -25.56 3.31
CA LEU A 425 2.04 -24.31 2.79
C LEU A 425 3.12 -23.25 2.60
N GLN A 426 4.03 -23.09 3.57
CA GLN A 426 5.14 -22.14 3.48
C GLN A 426 6.02 -22.39 2.24
N GLN A 427 6.45 -23.64 2.01
CA GLN A 427 7.30 -23.99 0.87
C GLN A 427 6.55 -23.84 -0.46
N THR A 428 5.30 -24.32 -0.53
CA THR A 428 4.50 -24.30 -1.76
C THR A 428 4.12 -22.89 -2.20
N LEU A 429 3.71 -22.04 -1.26
CA LEU A 429 3.25 -20.68 -1.54
C LEU A 429 4.40 -19.68 -1.71
N SER A 430 5.54 -19.85 -1.01
CA SER A 430 6.74 -19.04 -1.28
C SER A 430 7.39 -19.41 -2.62
N ALA A 431 7.51 -20.68 -2.97
CA ALA A 431 8.02 -21.08 -4.28
C ALA A 431 7.05 -20.72 -5.42
N GLY A 432 5.74 -20.73 -5.14
CA GLY A 432 4.68 -20.38 -6.08
C GLY A 432 4.18 -18.94 -6.01
N TYR A 433 4.88 -18.03 -5.33
CA TYR A 433 4.39 -16.65 -5.11
C TYR A 433 4.01 -15.91 -6.41
N PRO A 434 4.79 -15.98 -7.52
CA PRO A 434 4.39 -15.47 -8.82
C PRO A 434 3.03 -15.99 -9.32
N LYS A 435 2.69 -17.26 -9.05
CA LYS A 435 1.37 -17.81 -9.40
C LYS A 435 0.28 -17.24 -8.49
N LEU A 436 0.53 -17.16 -7.17
CA LEU A 436 -0.40 -16.58 -6.20
C LEU A 436 -0.76 -15.13 -6.58
N LEU A 437 0.25 -14.30 -6.85
CA LEU A 437 0.07 -12.90 -7.25
C LEU A 437 -0.76 -12.78 -8.54
N ARG A 438 -0.55 -13.65 -9.54
CA ARG A 438 -1.39 -13.71 -10.76
C ARG A 438 -2.86 -14.02 -10.47
N ILE A 439 -3.16 -14.88 -9.49
CA ILE A 439 -4.56 -15.17 -9.10
C ILE A 439 -5.19 -13.92 -8.49
N PHE A 440 -4.49 -13.19 -7.63
CA PHE A 440 -4.97 -11.90 -7.09
C PHE A 440 -5.04 -10.80 -8.16
N HIS A 441 -4.20 -10.80 -9.20
CA HIS A 441 -4.39 -9.87 -10.32
C HIS A 441 -5.66 -10.18 -11.14
N LYS A 442 -6.06 -11.45 -11.26
CA LYS A 442 -7.37 -11.81 -11.83
C LYS A 442 -8.55 -11.30 -10.98
N LEU A 443 -8.42 -11.30 -9.64
CA LEU A 443 -9.40 -10.70 -8.73
C LEU A 443 -9.63 -9.22 -9.07
N PHE A 444 -8.56 -8.42 -9.10
CA PHE A 444 -8.66 -6.98 -9.37
C PHE A 444 -9.18 -6.70 -10.78
N ALA A 445 -8.73 -7.45 -11.79
CA ALA A 445 -9.25 -7.32 -13.16
C ALA A 445 -10.76 -7.61 -13.26
N LYS A 446 -11.28 -8.59 -12.49
CA LYS A 446 -12.72 -8.89 -12.43
C LYS A 446 -13.51 -7.81 -11.70
N ILE A 447 -12.94 -7.20 -10.67
CA ILE A 447 -13.58 -6.13 -9.87
C ILE A 447 -13.54 -4.77 -10.58
N ALA A 448 -12.53 -4.51 -11.41
CA ALA A 448 -12.40 -3.29 -12.22
C ALA A 448 -13.64 -2.98 -13.05
N VAL A 449 -14.35 -4.00 -13.56
CA VAL A 449 -15.57 -3.83 -14.37
C VAL A 449 -16.75 -3.27 -13.55
N HIS A 450 -16.74 -3.45 -12.23
CA HIS A 450 -17.82 -3.07 -11.32
C HIS A 450 -17.51 -1.81 -10.49
N THR A 451 -16.41 -1.12 -10.78
CA THR A 451 -15.88 -0.03 -9.96
C THR A 451 -15.35 1.11 -10.83
N ASP A 452 -15.40 2.34 -10.31
CA ASP A 452 -14.78 3.50 -10.97
C ASP A 452 -13.25 3.58 -10.72
N THR A 453 -12.69 2.62 -9.97
CA THR A 453 -11.27 2.54 -9.62
C THR A 453 -10.46 1.89 -10.74
N VAL A 454 -9.58 2.68 -11.36
CA VAL A 454 -8.69 2.22 -12.44
C VAL A 454 -7.53 1.39 -11.86
N TYR A 455 -7.74 0.08 -11.76
CA TYR A 455 -6.69 -0.88 -11.41
C TYR A 455 -5.68 -1.00 -12.57
N THR A 456 -4.60 -0.21 -12.53
CA THR A 456 -3.53 -0.22 -13.53
C THR A 456 -2.20 -0.65 -12.93
N GLN A 457 -1.32 -1.18 -13.78
CA GLN A 457 0.07 -1.51 -13.39
C GLN A 457 0.87 -0.30 -12.87
N SER A 458 0.42 0.93 -13.15
CA SER A 458 1.04 2.19 -12.72
C SER A 458 0.35 2.87 -11.52
N GLN A 459 -0.89 2.51 -11.19
CA GLN A 459 -1.64 3.06 -10.05
C GLN A 459 -2.41 1.97 -9.32
N GLN A 460 -2.01 1.69 -8.08
CA GLN A 460 -2.71 0.76 -7.20
C GLN A 460 -3.73 1.49 -6.34
N SER A 461 -4.95 0.95 -6.27
CA SER A 461 -5.99 1.45 -5.35
C SER A 461 -5.64 1.08 -3.89
N PRO A 462 -6.17 1.78 -2.88
CA PRO A 462 -5.92 1.44 -1.47
C PRO A 462 -6.40 0.02 -1.12
N GLU A 463 -7.45 -0.47 -1.76
CA GLU A 463 -7.95 -1.84 -1.63
C GLU A 463 -6.94 -2.88 -2.17
N THR A 464 -6.33 -2.62 -3.33
CA THR A 464 -5.25 -3.45 -3.86
C THR A 464 -4.04 -3.46 -2.92
N ILE A 465 -3.65 -2.30 -2.39
CA ILE A 465 -2.52 -2.20 -1.45
C ILE A 465 -2.80 -3.00 -0.18
N LEU A 466 -4.02 -2.94 0.39
CA LEU A 466 -4.41 -3.72 1.57
C LEU A 466 -4.29 -5.24 1.32
N VAL A 467 -4.81 -5.71 0.19
CA VAL A 467 -4.82 -7.15 -0.15
C VAL A 467 -3.43 -7.67 -0.51
N LEU A 468 -2.64 -6.91 -1.29
CA LEU A 468 -1.26 -7.31 -1.60
C LEU A 468 -0.37 -7.27 -0.36
N ARG A 469 -0.54 -6.29 0.53
CA ARG A 469 0.16 -6.25 1.83
C ARG A 469 -0.16 -7.46 2.71
N ALA A 470 -1.38 -7.98 2.66
CA ALA A 470 -1.74 -9.21 3.37
C ALA A 470 -0.97 -10.45 2.86
N LEU A 471 -0.46 -10.42 1.63
CA LEU A 471 0.37 -11.48 1.03
C LEU A 471 1.88 -11.31 1.28
N SER A 472 2.32 -10.18 1.84
CA SER A 472 3.74 -9.81 1.92
C SER A 472 4.63 -10.86 2.59
N THR A 473 4.08 -11.64 3.54
CA THR A 473 4.83 -12.72 4.21
C THR A 473 5.32 -13.79 3.23
N PHE A 474 4.57 -14.09 2.15
CA PHE A 474 5.05 -14.99 1.10
C PHE A 474 5.92 -14.30 0.06
N GLU A 475 5.75 -12.98 -0.15
CA GLU A 475 6.66 -12.18 -0.98
C GLU A 475 8.06 -12.12 -0.38
N ASP A 476 8.18 -11.78 0.91
CA ASP A 476 9.46 -11.74 1.64
C ASP A 476 10.17 -13.10 1.59
N LEU A 477 9.43 -14.21 1.76
CA LEU A 477 9.97 -15.56 1.64
C LEU A 477 10.39 -15.90 0.20
N TYR A 478 9.62 -15.48 -0.81
CA TYR A 478 9.99 -15.65 -2.22
C TYR A 478 11.25 -14.85 -2.59
N LEU A 479 11.32 -13.57 -2.20
CA LEU A 479 12.47 -12.70 -2.45
C LEU A 479 13.72 -13.20 -1.71
N SER A 480 13.58 -13.69 -0.48
CA SER A 480 14.67 -14.34 0.27
C SER A 480 15.17 -15.62 -0.44
N ARG A 481 14.27 -16.44 -0.98
CA ARG A 481 14.65 -17.63 -1.78
C ARG A 481 15.32 -17.25 -3.10
N SER A 482 14.82 -16.22 -3.79
CA SER A 482 15.41 -15.71 -5.02
C SER A 482 16.83 -15.19 -4.78
N ALA A 483 17.02 -14.36 -3.75
CA ALA A 483 18.34 -13.91 -3.32
C ALA A 483 19.26 -15.06 -2.92
N THR A 484 18.76 -16.08 -2.21
CA THR A 484 19.54 -17.27 -1.86
C THR A 484 19.97 -18.06 -3.10
N ARG A 485 19.07 -18.29 -4.07
CA ARG A 485 19.39 -18.99 -5.34
C ARG A 485 20.43 -18.25 -6.17
N LEU A 486 20.27 -16.94 -6.31
CA LEU A 486 21.24 -16.08 -7.00
C LEU A 486 22.61 -16.18 -6.31
N ASN A 487 22.66 -15.99 -4.99
CA ASN A 487 23.90 -16.08 -4.21
C ASN A 487 24.51 -17.48 -4.20
N GLU A 488 23.69 -18.55 -4.23
CA GLU A 488 24.16 -19.93 -4.35
C GLU A 488 24.80 -20.17 -5.72
N SER A 489 24.18 -19.72 -6.81
CA SER A 489 24.76 -19.86 -8.17
C SER A 489 26.12 -19.15 -8.28
N VAL A 490 26.25 -17.97 -7.67
CA VAL A 490 27.53 -17.23 -7.61
C VAL A 490 28.51 -17.93 -6.66
N SER A 491 28.06 -18.47 -5.52
CA SER A 491 28.97 -19.16 -4.59
C SER A 491 29.49 -20.48 -5.15
N GLN A 492 28.65 -21.24 -5.85
CA GLN A 492 29.04 -22.48 -6.55
C GLN A 492 30.02 -22.19 -7.69
N ALA A 493 29.74 -21.18 -8.52
CA ALA A 493 30.63 -20.76 -9.61
C ALA A 493 32.06 -20.43 -9.15
N PHE A 494 32.19 -19.79 -7.98
CA PHE A 494 33.49 -19.36 -7.43
C PHE A 494 34.07 -20.33 -6.38
N ALA A 495 33.43 -21.47 -6.11
CA ALA A 495 33.81 -22.40 -5.04
C ALA A 495 35.21 -23.02 -5.23
N GLY A 496 35.69 -23.15 -6.48
CA GLY A 496 37.01 -23.67 -6.79
C GLY A 496 38.19 -22.72 -6.50
N GLY A 497 37.90 -21.44 -6.23
CA GLY A 497 38.89 -20.40 -5.96
C GLY A 497 40.01 -20.35 -7.03
N SER A 498 41.24 -20.08 -6.61
CA SER A 498 42.39 -20.04 -7.51
C SER A 498 42.84 -21.40 -8.07
N ARG A 499 42.31 -22.52 -7.56
CA ARG A 499 42.66 -23.87 -8.03
C ARG A 499 41.79 -24.35 -9.18
N ALA A 500 40.52 -23.93 -9.18
CA ALA A 500 39.59 -24.10 -10.30
C ALA A 500 38.81 -22.78 -10.45
N PRO A 501 39.38 -21.78 -11.14
CA PRO A 501 38.72 -20.51 -11.42
C PRO A 501 37.45 -20.69 -12.26
N PRO A 502 36.45 -19.81 -12.10
CA PRO A 502 35.25 -19.86 -12.94
C PRO A 502 35.59 -19.56 -14.40
N GLY A 503 34.93 -20.24 -15.33
CA GLY A 503 35.09 -20.06 -16.77
C GLY A 503 33.75 -19.91 -17.51
N SER A 504 33.68 -20.48 -18.71
CA SER A 504 32.55 -20.30 -19.62
C SER A 504 31.23 -20.86 -19.07
N ASN A 505 31.26 -22.04 -18.44
CA ASN A 505 30.05 -22.73 -17.99
C ASN A 505 29.42 -22.02 -16.79
N GLU A 506 30.27 -21.52 -15.90
CA GLU A 506 29.91 -20.79 -14.70
C GLU A 506 29.26 -19.46 -15.07
N GLY A 507 29.86 -18.69 -15.99
CA GLY A 507 29.32 -17.42 -16.46
C GLY A 507 27.96 -17.56 -17.17
N VAL A 508 27.81 -18.58 -18.03
CA VAL A 508 26.52 -18.89 -18.67
C VAL A 508 25.48 -19.35 -17.63
N THR A 509 25.89 -20.07 -16.59
CA THR A 509 24.98 -20.54 -15.54
C THR A 509 24.48 -19.39 -14.67
N ILE A 510 25.36 -18.48 -14.23
CA ILE A 510 24.98 -17.27 -13.50
C ILE A 510 23.98 -16.44 -14.32
N ALA A 511 24.29 -16.16 -15.60
CA ALA A 511 23.40 -15.41 -16.47
C ALA A 511 22.03 -16.09 -16.64
N ARG A 512 22.00 -17.42 -16.78
CA ARG A 512 20.75 -18.19 -16.89
C ARG A 512 19.90 -18.15 -15.62
N VAL A 513 20.51 -18.23 -14.43
CA VAL A 513 19.77 -18.11 -13.16
C VAL A 513 19.17 -16.72 -13.01
N VAL A 514 19.94 -15.67 -13.34
CA VAL A 514 19.45 -14.28 -13.35
C VAL A 514 18.27 -14.10 -14.32
N MET A 515 18.37 -14.61 -15.55
CA MET A 515 17.26 -14.59 -16.53
C MET A 515 16.00 -15.24 -15.99
N ASN A 516 16.11 -16.49 -15.51
CA ASN A 516 14.97 -17.26 -15.02
C ASN A 516 14.24 -16.56 -13.85
N GLU A 517 14.97 -15.96 -12.93
CA GLU A 517 14.38 -15.24 -11.80
C GLU A 517 13.69 -13.93 -12.26
N LEU A 518 14.31 -13.14 -13.16
CA LEU A 518 13.70 -11.94 -13.75
C LEU A 518 12.43 -12.25 -14.57
N ASP A 519 12.47 -13.25 -15.43
CA ASP A 519 11.31 -13.66 -16.24
C ASP A 519 10.14 -14.18 -15.38
N SER A 520 10.44 -14.85 -14.26
CA SER A 520 9.40 -15.30 -13.33
C SER A 520 8.58 -14.14 -12.73
N ALA A 521 9.19 -12.96 -12.61
CA ALA A 521 8.60 -11.74 -12.07
C ALA A 521 8.07 -10.74 -13.13
N ARG A 522 8.43 -10.90 -14.42
CA ARG A 522 8.19 -9.95 -15.53
C ARG A 522 6.75 -9.44 -15.72
N PHE A 523 5.75 -10.18 -15.22
CA PHE A 523 4.33 -9.83 -15.35
C PHE A 523 3.85 -8.75 -14.35
N ASP A 524 4.62 -8.46 -13.30
CA ASP A 524 4.30 -7.43 -12.30
C ASP A 524 5.44 -6.41 -12.14
N PRO A 525 5.18 -5.09 -12.27
CA PRO A 525 6.22 -4.06 -12.18
C PRO A 525 6.92 -3.93 -10.82
N LEU A 526 6.24 -4.25 -9.72
CA LEU A 526 6.84 -4.13 -8.38
C LEU A 526 7.71 -5.34 -8.07
N LEU A 527 7.22 -6.55 -8.39
CA LEU A 527 7.94 -7.79 -8.18
C LEU A 527 9.20 -7.88 -9.06
N ILE A 528 9.15 -7.49 -10.34
CA ILE A 528 10.37 -7.46 -11.17
C ILE A 528 11.38 -6.45 -10.62
N LEU A 529 10.94 -5.32 -10.07
CA LEU A 529 11.84 -4.33 -9.46
C LEU A 529 12.47 -4.85 -8.15
N ALA A 530 11.72 -5.60 -7.35
CA ALA A 530 12.24 -6.28 -6.16
C ALA A 530 13.27 -7.37 -6.51
N VAL A 531 12.97 -8.22 -7.52
CA VAL A 531 13.91 -9.23 -8.01
C VAL A 531 15.14 -8.59 -8.67
N ALA A 532 14.98 -7.51 -9.43
CA ALA A 532 16.11 -6.79 -10.03
C ALA A 532 17.07 -6.19 -9.00
N ARG A 533 16.60 -5.80 -7.81
CA ARG A 533 17.46 -5.43 -6.68
C ARG A 533 18.28 -6.61 -6.15
N ASN A 534 17.67 -7.79 -6.01
CA ASN A 534 18.38 -9.02 -5.63
C ASN A 534 19.42 -9.41 -6.69
N VAL A 535 19.09 -9.28 -7.97
CA VAL A 535 20.02 -9.47 -9.09
C VAL A 535 21.19 -8.49 -8.99
N SER A 536 20.94 -7.19 -8.78
CA SER A 536 22.02 -6.20 -8.61
C SER A 536 22.98 -6.58 -7.47
N ALA A 537 22.45 -7.00 -6.32
CA ALA A 537 23.26 -7.45 -5.19
C ALA A 537 24.06 -8.73 -5.50
N ALA A 538 23.47 -9.67 -6.26
CA ALA A 538 24.17 -10.87 -6.71
C ALA A 538 25.28 -10.55 -7.72
N LEU A 539 25.07 -9.61 -8.63
CA LEU A 539 26.11 -9.14 -9.56
C LEU A 539 27.26 -8.42 -8.84
N ASP A 540 26.96 -7.59 -7.84
CA ASP A 540 28.00 -7.03 -6.95
C ASP A 540 28.76 -8.15 -6.20
N GLY A 541 28.07 -9.23 -5.83
CA GLY A 541 28.66 -10.44 -5.27
C GLY A 541 29.50 -11.28 -6.25
N VAL A 542 29.24 -11.20 -7.56
CA VAL A 542 30.14 -11.73 -8.62
C VAL A 542 31.39 -10.88 -8.69
N MET A 543 31.25 -9.55 -8.67
CA MET A 543 32.36 -8.61 -8.79
C MET A 543 33.33 -8.73 -7.62
N MET A 544 32.84 -8.70 -6.38
CA MET A 544 33.68 -8.85 -5.18
C MET A 544 34.49 -10.16 -5.20
N ARG A 545 33.90 -11.27 -5.68
CA ARG A 545 34.60 -12.57 -5.78
C ARG A 545 35.57 -12.63 -6.96
N ALA A 546 35.25 -11.99 -8.09
CA ALA A 546 36.16 -11.88 -9.23
C ALA A 546 37.38 -11.03 -8.90
N GLU A 547 37.18 -9.84 -8.32
CA GLU A 547 38.26 -8.95 -7.85
C GLU A 547 39.17 -9.63 -6.82
N GLY A 548 38.61 -10.44 -5.92
CA GLY A 548 39.38 -11.25 -4.97
C GLY A 548 40.21 -12.39 -5.59
N LEU A 549 39.99 -12.75 -6.86
CA LEU A 549 40.79 -13.74 -7.58
C LEU A 549 41.81 -13.11 -8.54
N ILE A 550 41.51 -11.96 -9.15
CA ILE A 550 42.34 -11.34 -10.19
C ILE A 550 43.74 -11.00 -9.65
N SER A 551 44.78 -11.58 -10.27
CA SER A 551 46.16 -11.19 -9.98
C SER A 551 46.56 -9.95 -10.77
N SER A 552 47.03 -8.92 -10.07
CA SER A 552 47.57 -7.68 -10.64
C SER A 552 49.10 -7.66 -10.70
N ASP A 553 49.75 -8.78 -10.39
CA ASP A 553 51.21 -8.87 -10.33
C ASP A 553 51.86 -8.79 -11.71
N ARG A 554 53.16 -8.47 -11.76
CA ARG A 554 53.97 -8.54 -13.00
C ARG A 554 53.84 -9.90 -13.71
N LEU A 555 53.61 -10.98 -12.97
CA LEU A 555 53.42 -12.33 -13.51
C LEU A 555 52.12 -12.48 -14.33
N ALA A 556 51.11 -11.64 -14.13
CA ALA A 556 49.87 -11.64 -14.92
C ALA A 556 50.06 -11.07 -16.34
N VAL A 557 51.12 -10.29 -16.59
CA VAL A 557 51.37 -9.60 -17.88
C VAL A 557 52.72 -9.93 -18.53
N THR A 558 53.57 -10.74 -17.88
CA THR A 558 54.88 -11.11 -18.41
C THR A 558 54.78 -12.06 -19.60
N LEU A 559 55.52 -11.80 -20.68
CA LEU A 559 55.54 -12.62 -21.90
C LEU A 559 56.88 -13.38 -22.03
N LEU A 560 57.46 -13.74 -20.89
CA LEU A 560 58.74 -14.43 -20.75
C LEU A 560 58.52 -15.88 -20.36
N GLY A 561 59.21 -16.80 -21.04
CA GLY A 561 59.09 -18.24 -20.84
C GLY A 561 58.35 -18.95 -22.00
N PRO A 562 58.33 -20.29 -22.00
CA PRO A 562 57.78 -21.10 -23.09
C PRO A 562 56.25 -21.29 -23.01
N MET A 563 55.62 -21.00 -21.85
CA MET A 563 54.19 -21.18 -21.60
C MET A 563 53.59 -19.95 -20.94
N ALA A 564 52.26 -19.87 -20.84
CA ALA A 564 51.57 -18.87 -20.03
C ALA A 564 51.82 -19.08 -18.53
N THR A 565 51.83 -18.01 -17.75
CA THR A 565 51.94 -18.11 -16.29
C THR A 565 50.62 -18.60 -15.66
N PRO A 566 50.64 -19.24 -14.47
CA PRO A 566 49.42 -19.59 -13.75
C PRO A 566 48.50 -18.38 -13.50
N GLN A 567 49.08 -17.19 -13.27
CA GLN A 567 48.35 -15.94 -13.12
C GLN A 567 47.62 -15.53 -14.42
N GLN A 568 48.24 -15.73 -15.59
CA GLN A 568 47.61 -15.47 -16.89
C GLN A 568 46.45 -16.42 -17.18
N VAL A 569 46.63 -17.72 -16.89
CA VAL A 569 45.58 -18.73 -17.07
C VAL A 569 44.38 -18.43 -16.17
N LEU A 570 44.64 -18.11 -14.89
CA LEU A 570 43.59 -17.74 -13.93
C LEU A 570 42.85 -16.47 -14.35
N ASN A 571 43.58 -15.40 -14.71
CA ASN A 571 42.97 -14.15 -15.18
C ASN A 571 42.15 -14.37 -16.47
N GLY A 572 42.62 -15.23 -17.39
CA GLY A 572 41.90 -15.58 -18.63
C GLY A 572 40.60 -16.34 -18.39
N GLN A 573 40.58 -17.27 -17.43
CA GLN A 573 39.36 -17.97 -17.01
C GLN A 573 38.37 -17.01 -16.36
N VAL A 574 38.80 -16.21 -15.37
CA VAL A 574 37.93 -15.20 -14.73
C VAL A 574 37.37 -14.22 -15.76
N ALA A 575 38.19 -13.67 -16.66
CA ALA A 575 37.73 -12.81 -17.74
C ALA A 575 36.71 -13.50 -18.67
N THR A 576 36.90 -14.80 -18.95
CA THR A 576 35.96 -15.60 -19.74
C THR A 576 34.61 -15.74 -19.02
N CYS A 577 34.59 -15.98 -17.70
CA CYS A 577 33.36 -15.98 -16.90
C CYS A 577 32.64 -14.62 -16.95
N LEU A 578 33.38 -13.51 -16.76
CA LEU A 578 32.82 -12.16 -16.81
C LEU A 578 32.23 -11.82 -18.19
N TYR A 579 32.91 -12.21 -19.27
CA TYR A 579 32.43 -12.03 -20.65
C TYR A 579 31.08 -12.70 -20.90
N TYR A 580 30.93 -13.98 -20.52
CA TYR A 580 29.66 -14.69 -20.67
C TYR A 580 28.56 -14.21 -19.71
N CYS A 581 28.93 -13.66 -18.54
CA CYS A 581 27.96 -12.96 -17.69
C CYS A 581 27.44 -11.70 -18.37
N TRP A 582 28.32 -10.77 -18.73
CA TRP A 582 27.95 -9.47 -19.34
C TRP A 582 27.15 -9.66 -20.64
N THR A 583 27.69 -10.39 -21.63
CA THR A 583 27.10 -10.44 -22.98
C THR A 583 25.74 -11.12 -23.05
N ASN A 584 25.42 -12.01 -22.12
CA ASN A 584 24.07 -12.57 -21.99
C ASN A 584 23.13 -11.61 -21.24
N LEU A 585 23.59 -10.98 -20.16
CA LEU A 585 22.78 -10.05 -19.36
C LEU A 585 22.51 -8.70 -20.05
N GLU A 586 23.35 -8.29 -21.00
CA GLU A 586 23.15 -7.08 -21.81
C GLU A 586 21.87 -7.19 -22.65
N LYS A 587 21.66 -8.33 -23.33
CA LYS A 587 20.44 -8.63 -24.10
C LYS A 587 19.19 -8.61 -23.22
N VAL A 588 19.28 -9.21 -22.04
CA VAL A 588 18.19 -9.29 -21.04
C VAL A 588 17.77 -7.89 -20.60
N ALA A 589 18.72 -6.97 -20.49
CA ALA A 589 18.44 -5.58 -20.14
C ALA A 589 17.80 -4.74 -21.28
N GLU A 590 17.61 -5.31 -22.47
CA GLU A 590 16.84 -4.71 -23.57
C GLU A 590 15.37 -5.20 -23.59
N GLU A 591 15.07 -6.36 -22.99
CA GLU A 591 13.74 -6.99 -23.04
C GLU A 591 12.80 -6.66 -21.85
N HIS A 592 13.33 -6.03 -20.80
CA HIS A 592 12.60 -5.72 -19.56
C HIS A 592 12.18 -4.25 -19.43
N THR A 593 11.33 -3.97 -18.43
CA THR A 593 10.86 -2.61 -18.12
C THR A 593 12.02 -1.67 -17.78
N GLU A 594 11.90 -0.39 -18.16
CA GLU A 594 12.98 0.60 -18.02
C GLU A 594 13.58 0.64 -16.61
N SER A 595 12.75 0.70 -15.57
CA SER A 595 13.19 0.71 -14.16
C SER A 595 14.00 -0.53 -13.77
N ALA A 596 13.58 -1.73 -14.17
CA ALA A 596 14.33 -2.97 -13.90
C ALA A 596 15.62 -3.04 -14.73
N ALA A 597 15.55 -2.63 -16.00
CA ALA A 597 16.68 -2.56 -16.90
C ALA A 597 17.78 -1.61 -16.40
N THR A 598 17.44 -0.46 -15.79
CA THR A 598 18.47 0.45 -15.24
C THR A 598 19.33 -0.20 -14.15
N LEU A 599 18.73 -0.99 -13.25
CA LEU A 599 19.44 -1.70 -12.19
C LEU A 599 20.38 -2.77 -12.76
N VAL A 600 19.88 -3.57 -13.71
CA VAL A 600 20.70 -4.61 -14.37
C VAL A 600 21.84 -3.99 -15.19
N LYS A 601 21.57 -2.92 -15.97
CA LYS A 601 22.59 -2.19 -16.76
C LYS A 601 23.72 -1.63 -15.89
N ALA A 602 23.41 -1.18 -14.67
CA ALA A 602 24.44 -0.72 -13.74
C ALA A 602 25.41 -1.86 -13.33
N GLY A 603 24.90 -3.05 -13.00
CA GLY A 603 25.71 -4.22 -12.70
C GLY A 603 26.48 -4.74 -13.92
N VAL A 604 25.82 -4.79 -15.09
CA VAL A 604 26.45 -5.21 -16.36
C VAL A 604 27.59 -4.27 -16.77
N LYS A 605 27.45 -2.96 -16.55
CA LYS A 605 28.54 -2.01 -16.79
C LYS A 605 29.74 -2.23 -15.87
N LYS A 606 29.54 -2.62 -14.61
CA LYS A 606 30.64 -3.02 -13.71
C LYS A 606 31.36 -4.27 -14.23
N LEU A 607 30.61 -5.31 -14.62
CA LEU A 607 31.15 -6.55 -15.21
C LEU A 607 32.10 -6.26 -16.39
N HIS A 608 31.68 -5.36 -17.29
CA HIS A 608 32.49 -4.95 -18.44
C HIS A 608 33.75 -4.16 -18.04
N ILE A 609 33.66 -3.22 -17.09
CA ILE A 609 34.82 -2.45 -16.59
C ILE A 609 35.85 -3.38 -15.91
N THR A 610 35.41 -4.33 -15.09
CA THR A 610 36.33 -5.30 -14.45
C THR A 610 36.96 -6.24 -15.47
N TYR A 611 36.23 -6.61 -16.53
CA TYR A 611 36.77 -7.38 -17.66
C TYR A 611 37.88 -6.61 -18.40
N ASP A 612 37.62 -5.36 -18.79
CA ASP A 612 38.61 -4.50 -19.46
C ASP A 612 39.87 -4.33 -18.58
N GLY A 613 39.69 -4.18 -17.27
CA GLY A 613 40.78 -4.11 -16.29
C GLY A 613 41.71 -5.33 -16.26
N ILE A 614 41.24 -6.52 -16.66
CA ILE A 614 42.07 -7.73 -16.81
C ILE A 614 42.78 -7.74 -18.17
N VAL A 615 42.07 -7.36 -19.23
CA VAL A 615 42.49 -7.55 -20.63
C VAL A 615 43.45 -6.44 -21.12
N ASP A 616 43.16 -5.18 -20.81
CA ASP A 616 43.94 -4.03 -21.31
C ASP A 616 45.42 -4.04 -20.89
N PRO A 617 45.79 -4.37 -19.64
CA PRO A 617 47.19 -4.47 -19.25
C PRO A 617 47.94 -5.55 -20.04
N LEU A 618 47.29 -6.69 -20.32
CA LEU A 618 47.85 -7.80 -21.09
C LEU A 618 48.03 -7.42 -22.57
N LEU A 619 46.99 -6.86 -23.20
CA LEU A 619 47.09 -6.38 -24.59
C LEU A 619 48.14 -5.27 -24.76
N THR A 620 48.26 -4.40 -23.76
CA THR A 620 49.30 -3.36 -23.73
C THR A 620 50.70 -3.96 -23.61
N ALA A 621 50.90 -4.96 -22.75
CA ALA A 621 52.17 -5.69 -22.65
C ALA A 621 52.53 -6.39 -23.98
N ILE A 622 51.57 -7.04 -24.64
CA ILE A 622 51.74 -7.67 -25.96
C ILE A 622 52.18 -6.64 -27.00
N ARG A 623 51.47 -5.52 -27.15
CA ARG A 623 51.84 -4.45 -28.10
C ARG A 623 53.25 -3.91 -27.83
N ARG A 624 53.61 -3.71 -26.56
CA ARG A 624 54.91 -3.17 -26.15
C ARG A 624 56.07 -4.12 -26.42
N GLU A 625 55.87 -5.42 -26.20
CA GLU A 625 56.86 -6.46 -26.51
C GLU A 625 57.05 -6.61 -28.04
N LEU A 626 55.96 -6.63 -28.81
CA LEU A 626 56.03 -6.72 -30.28
C LEU A 626 56.73 -5.50 -30.89
N ALA A 627 56.43 -4.28 -30.42
CA ALA A 627 57.13 -3.07 -30.85
C ALA A 627 58.62 -3.07 -30.45
N SER A 628 58.96 -3.60 -29.27
CA SER A 628 60.36 -3.81 -28.84
C SER A 628 61.11 -4.74 -29.81
N ILE A 629 60.47 -5.82 -30.27
CA ILE A 629 61.03 -6.72 -31.29
C ILE A 629 61.20 -6.00 -32.63
N VAL A 630 60.17 -5.33 -33.13
CA VAL A 630 60.20 -4.58 -34.40
C VAL A 630 61.30 -3.50 -34.39
N SER A 631 61.51 -2.81 -33.27
CA SER A 631 62.56 -1.79 -33.15
C SER A 631 63.99 -2.31 -33.35
N ARG A 632 64.22 -3.63 -33.21
CA ARG A 632 65.52 -4.26 -33.50
C ARG A 632 65.90 -4.21 -34.98
N LEU A 633 64.99 -3.83 -35.87
CA LEU A 633 65.28 -3.44 -37.26
C LEU A 633 66.52 -2.52 -37.35
N HIS A 634 66.61 -1.51 -36.50
CA HIS A 634 67.71 -0.52 -36.51
C HIS A 634 69.06 -1.07 -36.04
N ARG A 635 69.11 -2.32 -35.56
CA ARG A 635 70.35 -3.03 -35.24
C ARG A 635 70.87 -3.89 -36.40
N VAL A 636 70.10 -4.01 -37.48
CA VAL A 636 70.52 -4.71 -38.70
C VAL A 636 71.36 -3.76 -39.55
N ASP A 637 72.55 -4.22 -39.98
CA ASP A 637 73.39 -3.48 -40.91
C ASP A 637 72.79 -3.55 -42.33
N LEU A 638 71.99 -2.54 -42.67
CA LEU A 638 71.33 -2.38 -43.97
C LEU A 638 72.22 -1.71 -45.03
N GLN A 639 73.51 -1.46 -44.74
CA GLN A 639 74.50 -1.01 -45.73
C GLN A 639 75.34 -2.14 -46.29
N LYS A 640 75.59 -3.20 -45.50
CA LYS A 640 76.47 -4.30 -45.89
C LYS A 640 75.97 -5.03 -47.13
N ALA A 641 76.85 -5.17 -48.13
CA ALA A 641 76.56 -5.99 -49.30
C ALA A 641 76.48 -7.47 -48.91
N THR A 642 75.37 -8.12 -49.26
CA THR A 642 75.19 -9.57 -49.11
C THR A 642 76.04 -10.30 -50.14
N ASN A 643 76.78 -11.34 -49.73
CA ASN A 643 77.63 -12.11 -50.65
C ASN A 643 76.77 -12.77 -51.75
N PRO A 644 76.97 -12.45 -53.05
CA PRO A 644 76.10 -12.95 -54.13
C PRO A 644 76.22 -14.46 -54.39
N MET A 645 77.20 -15.14 -53.76
CA MET A 645 77.36 -16.60 -53.82
C MET A 645 76.50 -17.34 -52.77
N ALA A 646 75.95 -16.63 -51.77
CA ALA A 646 74.92 -17.18 -50.90
C ALA A 646 73.56 -16.97 -51.58
N GLY A 647 72.78 -18.04 -51.75
CA GLY A 647 71.40 -17.96 -52.27
C GLY A 647 70.52 -17.05 -51.40
N MET A 648 69.34 -16.67 -51.91
CA MET A 648 68.45 -15.64 -51.34
C MET A 648 68.52 -15.57 -49.80
N ALA A 649 68.99 -14.42 -49.30
CA ALA A 649 69.14 -14.19 -47.88
C ALA A 649 67.80 -14.38 -47.16
N GLY A 650 67.81 -15.20 -46.11
CA GLY A 650 66.63 -15.47 -45.30
C GLY A 650 66.14 -14.23 -44.55
N PRO A 651 64.96 -14.32 -43.90
CA PRO A 651 64.43 -13.23 -43.09
C PRO A 651 65.39 -12.88 -41.94
N SER A 652 65.41 -11.62 -41.58
CA SER A 652 66.25 -11.10 -40.49
C SER A 652 65.89 -11.75 -39.15
N MET A 653 66.87 -11.90 -38.25
CA MET A 653 66.66 -12.58 -36.95
C MET A 653 65.48 -11.99 -36.13
N TYR A 654 65.28 -10.67 -36.18
CA TYR A 654 64.17 -10.03 -35.45
C TYR A 654 62.77 -10.35 -36.05
N MET A 655 62.69 -10.72 -37.34
CA MET A 655 61.44 -11.23 -37.94
C MET A 655 61.13 -12.64 -37.44
N LYS A 656 62.14 -13.49 -37.29
CA LYS A 656 61.97 -14.80 -36.66
C LYS A 656 61.52 -14.66 -35.20
N ASP A 657 62.17 -13.79 -34.42
CA ASP A 657 61.75 -13.48 -33.04
C ASP A 657 60.31 -12.97 -32.97
N LEU A 658 59.86 -12.18 -33.96
CA LEU A 658 58.51 -11.66 -34.06
C LEU A 658 57.50 -12.76 -34.36
N ALA A 659 57.82 -13.67 -35.30
CA ALA A 659 57.01 -14.84 -35.62
C ALA A 659 56.87 -15.78 -34.43
N ASP A 660 57.98 -16.10 -33.76
CA ASP A 660 58.00 -16.93 -32.55
C ASP A 660 57.16 -16.29 -31.42
N LYS A 661 57.26 -14.96 -31.22
CA LYS A 661 56.47 -14.25 -30.20
C LYS A 661 54.98 -14.18 -30.54
N LEU A 662 54.61 -13.92 -31.80
CA LEU A 662 53.21 -13.93 -32.23
C LEU A 662 52.60 -15.33 -32.12
N ASN A 663 53.35 -16.38 -32.47
CA ASN A 663 52.91 -17.76 -32.30
C ASN A 663 52.73 -18.12 -30.81
N TYR A 664 53.65 -17.69 -29.93
CA TYR A 664 53.49 -17.82 -28.48
C TYR A 664 52.22 -17.12 -27.96
N VAL A 665 51.97 -15.87 -28.35
CA VAL A 665 50.74 -15.14 -27.95
C VAL A 665 49.48 -15.89 -28.42
N LYS A 666 49.47 -16.40 -29.66
CA LYS A 666 48.35 -17.13 -30.22
C LYS A 666 48.09 -18.48 -29.53
N THR A 667 49.14 -19.25 -29.25
CA THR A 667 49.04 -20.65 -28.79
C THR A 667 49.04 -20.81 -27.28
N GLN A 668 49.69 -19.90 -26.54
CA GLN A 668 49.84 -19.97 -25.09
C GLN A 668 48.97 -18.96 -24.34
N ILE A 669 48.79 -17.74 -24.87
CA ILE A 669 48.05 -16.67 -24.15
C ILE A 669 46.57 -16.69 -24.53
N PHE A 670 46.25 -16.53 -25.82
CA PHE A 670 44.88 -16.39 -26.31
C PHE A 670 44.03 -17.66 -26.19
N THR A 671 44.64 -18.83 -26.08
CA THR A 671 43.97 -20.10 -25.78
C THR A 671 43.29 -20.14 -24.41
N ASN A 672 43.67 -19.25 -23.48
CA ASN A 672 43.02 -19.13 -22.15
C ASN A 672 41.80 -18.18 -22.15
N PHE A 673 41.44 -17.60 -23.31
CA PHE A 673 40.35 -16.63 -23.46
C PHE A 673 39.34 -17.11 -24.51
N THR A 674 38.16 -16.48 -24.55
CA THR A 674 37.11 -16.82 -25.52
C THR A 674 37.52 -16.53 -26.98
N SER A 675 37.15 -17.44 -27.89
CA SER A 675 37.40 -17.35 -29.33
C SER A 675 36.91 -16.06 -29.98
N ASP A 676 35.78 -15.55 -29.53
CA ASP A 676 35.05 -14.47 -30.20
C ASP A 676 35.77 -13.12 -29.99
N MET A 677 36.26 -12.89 -28.77
CA MET A 677 37.00 -11.68 -28.42
C MET A 677 38.45 -11.73 -28.92
N THR A 678 39.11 -12.90 -28.84
CA THR A 678 40.49 -13.06 -29.32
C THR A 678 40.62 -12.77 -30.82
N GLN A 679 39.61 -13.06 -31.66
CA GLN A 679 39.60 -12.64 -33.07
C GLN A 679 39.70 -11.11 -33.25
N SER A 680 38.99 -10.34 -32.41
CA SER A 680 39.06 -8.86 -32.45
C SER A 680 40.44 -8.34 -32.02
N TRP A 681 41.05 -8.98 -31.01
CA TRP A 681 42.37 -8.62 -30.51
C TRP A 681 43.48 -8.96 -31.51
N VAL A 682 43.41 -10.15 -32.13
CA VAL A 682 44.31 -10.57 -33.21
C VAL A 682 44.33 -9.52 -34.33
N LEU A 683 43.15 -9.08 -34.79
CA LEU A 683 43.06 -8.05 -35.83
C LEU A 683 43.59 -6.68 -35.38
N SER A 684 43.33 -6.28 -34.13
CA SER A 684 43.89 -5.06 -33.52
C SER A 684 45.43 -5.10 -33.48
N ILE A 685 46.01 -6.23 -33.06
CA ILE A 685 47.45 -6.45 -32.99
C ILE A 685 48.07 -6.46 -34.39
N VAL A 686 47.43 -7.08 -35.38
CA VAL A 686 47.92 -7.09 -36.77
C VAL A 686 48.02 -5.66 -37.32
N ARG A 687 46.97 -4.83 -37.17
CA ARG A 687 47.02 -3.42 -37.58
C ARG A 687 48.13 -2.65 -36.87
N TYR A 688 48.27 -2.86 -35.56
CA TYR A 688 49.33 -2.24 -34.75
C TYR A 688 50.73 -2.63 -35.23
N VAL A 689 51.03 -3.93 -35.39
CA VAL A 689 52.33 -4.43 -35.83
C VAL A 689 52.67 -3.93 -37.24
N ILE A 690 51.71 -3.90 -38.17
CA ILE A 690 51.93 -3.35 -39.51
C ILE A 690 52.28 -1.86 -39.44
N ARG A 691 51.49 -1.05 -38.73
CA ARG A 691 51.74 0.39 -38.58
C ARG A 691 53.10 0.65 -37.94
N ASN A 692 53.42 -0.06 -36.87
CA ASN A 692 54.68 0.09 -36.14
C ASN A 692 55.88 -0.32 -37.00
N PHE A 693 55.78 -1.43 -37.74
CA PHE A 693 56.81 -1.87 -38.69
C PHE A 693 57.02 -0.87 -39.83
N VAL A 694 55.95 -0.36 -40.45
CA VAL A 694 56.10 0.62 -41.54
C VAL A 694 56.72 1.94 -41.03
N LEU A 695 56.37 2.38 -39.82
CA LEU A 695 57.02 3.53 -39.17
C LEU A 695 58.52 3.29 -38.96
N HIS A 696 58.92 2.15 -38.37
CA HIS A 696 60.32 1.78 -38.21
C HIS A 696 61.07 1.64 -39.55
N ALA A 697 60.48 0.95 -40.54
CA ALA A 697 61.06 0.80 -41.88
C ALA A 697 61.23 2.14 -42.61
N SER A 698 60.32 3.10 -42.40
CA SER A 698 60.41 4.42 -43.03
C SER A 698 61.55 5.29 -42.52
N ILE A 699 62.04 5.07 -41.29
CA ILE A 699 63.16 5.80 -40.69
C ILE A 699 64.48 5.01 -40.69
N ALA A 700 64.51 3.82 -41.30
CA ALA A 700 65.68 2.95 -41.31
C ALA A 700 66.84 3.59 -42.09
N LYS A 701 67.84 4.10 -41.36
CA LYS A 701 69.03 4.77 -41.89
C LYS A 701 70.28 4.24 -41.19
N PRO A 702 71.37 3.93 -41.91
CA PRO A 702 71.54 4.03 -43.36
C PRO A 702 70.91 2.86 -44.14
N LEU A 703 70.58 3.08 -45.42
CA LEU A 703 69.88 2.10 -46.27
C LEU A 703 70.58 1.95 -47.64
N GLY A 704 71.24 0.81 -47.86
CA GLY A 704 71.85 0.41 -49.14
C GLY A 704 70.92 -0.42 -50.04
N GLU A 705 71.40 -0.83 -51.21
CA GLU A 705 70.61 -1.67 -52.14
C GLU A 705 70.33 -3.07 -51.59
N SER A 706 71.33 -3.70 -50.95
CA SER A 706 71.15 -4.94 -50.18
C SER A 706 70.14 -4.77 -49.05
N GLY A 707 70.18 -3.64 -48.33
CA GLY A 707 69.21 -3.30 -47.30
C GLY A 707 67.78 -3.16 -47.82
N LYS A 708 67.59 -2.55 -49.00
CA LYS A 708 66.26 -2.49 -49.65
C LYS A 708 65.73 -3.90 -49.96
N LEU A 709 66.58 -4.78 -50.50
CA LEU A 709 66.20 -6.17 -50.77
C LEU A 709 65.88 -6.93 -49.48
N GLN A 710 66.70 -6.79 -48.42
CA GLN A 710 66.43 -7.40 -47.12
C GLN A 710 65.11 -6.91 -46.51
N LEU A 711 64.79 -5.61 -46.60
CA LEU A 711 63.50 -5.06 -46.20
C LEU A 711 62.33 -5.68 -47.00
N THR A 712 62.50 -5.99 -48.29
CA THR A 712 61.45 -6.69 -49.04
C THR A 712 61.28 -8.15 -48.64
N THR A 713 62.36 -8.84 -48.26
CA THR A 713 62.28 -10.18 -47.65
C THR A 713 61.54 -10.11 -46.32
N ASP A 714 61.94 -9.20 -45.43
CA ASP A 714 61.32 -9.02 -44.11
C ASP A 714 59.84 -8.60 -44.22
N MET A 715 59.45 -7.77 -45.19
CA MET A 715 58.04 -7.47 -45.50
C MET A 715 57.25 -8.70 -45.93
N THR A 716 57.88 -9.62 -46.66
CA THR A 716 57.23 -10.86 -47.14
C THR A 716 57.06 -11.85 -45.98
N GLU A 717 58.06 -11.97 -45.12
CA GLU A 717 57.99 -12.76 -43.88
C GLU A 717 56.94 -12.19 -42.91
N LEU A 718 56.83 -10.86 -42.80
CA LEU A 718 55.81 -10.19 -42.01
C LEU A 718 54.40 -10.45 -42.55
N GLU A 719 54.20 -10.36 -43.87
CA GLU A 719 52.91 -10.70 -44.52
C GLU A 719 52.52 -12.16 -44.23
N PHE A 720 53.47 -13.11 -44.33
CA PHE A 720 53.26 -14.52 -44.02
C PHE A 720 52.95 -14.75 -42.54
N THR A 721 53.78 -14.20 -41.64
CA THR A 721 53.65 -14.32 -40.19
C THR A 721 52.32 -13.77 -39.67
N LEU A 722 51.91 -12.59 -40.13
CA LEU A 722 50.63 -12.00 -39.74
C LEU A 722 49.44 -12.76 -40.34
N GLY A 723 49.60 -13.40 -41.49
CA GLY A 723 48.61 -14.31 -42.07
C GLY A 723 48.44 -15.57 -41.23
N ALA A 724 49.54 -16.20 -40.81
CA ALA A 724 49.53 -17.32 -39.88
C ALA A 724 48.93 -16.94 -38.51
N PHE A 725 49.19 -15.73 -38.02
CA PHE A 725 48.62 -15.20 -36.78
C PHE A 725 47.10 -14.97 -36.89
N LEU A 726 46.60 -14.38 -37.98
CA LEU A 726 45.15 -14.27 -38.28
C LEU A 726 44.48 -15.65 -38.36
N GLY A 727 45.12 -16.63 -39.01
CA GLY A 727 44.59 -17.97 -39.19
C GLY A 727 43.41 -18.04 -40.19
N PRO A 728 42.85 -19.25 -40.40
CA PRO A 728 41.85 -19.51 -41.44
C PRO A 728 40.46 -18.91 -41.15
N SER A 729 40.22 -18.39 -39.94
CA SER A 729 38.95 -17.77 -39.54
C SER A 729 38.71 -16.41 -40.22
N SER A 730 39.76 -15.70 -40.67
CA SER A 730 39.59 -14.46 -41.44
C SER A 730 39.23 -14.76 -42.90
N LYS A 731 37.93 -14.69 -43.22
CA LYS A 731 37.40 -14.80 -44.60
C LYS A 731 38.02 -13.82 -45.62
N ARG A 732 38.79 -12.82 -45.17
CA ARG A 732 39.47 -11.82 -46.01
C ARG A 732 41.00 -11.82 -45.84
N GLY A 733 41.58 -12.75 -45.07
CA GLY A 733 43.03 -12.75 -44.79
C GLY A 733 43.53 -11.40 -44.23
N LEU A 734 44.68 -10.92 -44.72
CA LEU A 734 45.24 -9.61 -44.34
C LEU A 734 44.43 -8.41 -44.89
N GLU A 735 43.58 -8.57 -45.90
CA GLU A 735 42.72 -7.47 -46.39
C GLU A 735 41.71 -7.02 -45.32
N ALA A 736 41.47 -7.84 -44.28
CA ALA A 736 40.72 -7.45 -43.09
C ALA A 736 41.40 -6.32 -42.29
N ALA A 737 42.73 -6.19 -42.36
CA ALA A 737 43.45 -5.09 -41.72
C ALA A 737 43.11 -3.74 -42.39
N GLY A 738 42.94 -3.70 -43.71
CA GLY A 738 42.46 -2.51 -44.42
C GLY A 738 43.57 -1.53 -44.80
N GLU A 739 43.49 -0.30 -44.32
CA GLU A 739 44.43 0.78 -44.70
C GLU A 739 45.87 0.48 -44.28
N GLU A 740 46.08 -0.13 -43.12
CA GLU A 740 47.41 -0.54 -42.65
C GLU A 740 48.05 -1.57 -43.60
N TYR A 741 47.28 -2.52 -44.13
CA TYR A 741 47.82 -3.49 -45.09
C TYR A 741 48.10 -2.86 -46.46
N LYS A 742 47.25 -1.94 -46.93
CA LYS A 742 47.52 -1.14 -48.13
C LYS A 742 48.81 -0.31 -47.98
N MET A 743 49.05 0.23 -46.79
CA MET A 743 50.28 0.96 -46.45
C MET A 743 51.52 0.07 -46.55
N LEU A 744 51.48 -1.16 -46.00
CA LEU A 744 52.56 -2.14 -46.14
C LEU A 744 52.82 -2.50 -47.61
N ARG A 745 51.75 -2.77 -48.37
CA ARG A 745 51.83 -3.05 -49.81
C ARG A 745 52.44 -1.90 -50.61
N ALA A 746 52.09 -0.66 -50.29
CA ALA A 746 52.61 0.55 -50.94
C ALA A 746 54.04 0.92 -50.50
N MET A 747 54.49 0.47 -49.32
CA MET A 747 55.87 0.68 -48.87
C MET A 747 56.88 -0.12 -49.71
N ARG A 748 56.52 -1.33 -50.17
CA ARG A 748 57.39 -2.21 -50.98
C ARG A 748 57.89 -1.53 -52.28
N PRO A 749 57.06 -0.93 -53.16
CA PRO A 749 57.55 -0.19 -54.32
C PRO A 749 58.25 1.13 -53.95
N LEU A 750 57.85 1.79 -52.86
CA LEU A 750 58.47 3.06 -52.42
C LEU A 750 59.99 2.94 -52.23
N LEU A 751 60.50 1.78 -51.80
CA LEU A 751 61.93 1.53 -51.65
C LEU A 751 62.72 1.72 -52.96
N PHE A 752 62.12 1.42 -54.12
CA PHE A 752 62.77 1.39 -55.44
C PHE A 752 62.38 2.53 -56.38
N ILE A 753 61.30 3.27 -56.10
CA ILE A 753 60.91 4.47 -56.86
C ILE A 753 62.03 5.52 -56.84
N ASP A 754 62.29 6.20 -57.96
CA ASP A 754 63.29 7.26 -58.06
C ASP A 754 62.99 8.46 -57.17
N THR A 755 64.03 9.14 -56.68
CA THR A 755 63.87 10.26 -55.72
C THR A 755 62.99 11.38 -56.27
N ALA A 756 63.14 11.76 -57.54
CA ALA A 756 62.37 12.84 -58.17
C ALA A 756 60.85 12.57 -58.23
N SER A 757 60.41 11.30 -58.24
CA SER A 757 59.00 10.91 -58.39
C SER A 757 58.27 10.65 -57.06
N LEU A 758 58.96 10.72 -55.91
CA LEU A 758 58.38 10.53 -54.58
C LEU A 758 57.31 11.57 -54.19
N ALA A 759 57.31 12.76 -54.80
CA ALA A 759 56.30 13.81 -54.57
C ALA A 759 55.12 13.77 -55.57
N GLY A 760 54.97 12.67 -56.31
CA GLY A 760 53.87 12.43 -57.25
C GLY A 760 52.62 11.85 -56.57
N PRO A 761 51.41 12.37 -56.86
CA PRO A 761 50.19 11.94 -56.17
C PRO A 761 49.78 10.48 -56.45
N THR A 762 50.21 9.90 -57.58
CA THR A 762 49.89 8.52 -57.98
C THR A 762 50.59 7.47 -57.13
N HIS A 763 51.84 7.71 -56.73
CA HIS A 763 52.64 6.74 -55.96
C HIS A 763 52.48 6.89 -54.45
N ALA A 764 52.01 8.04 -53.97
CA ALA A 764 51.71 8.31 -52.56
C ALA A 764 50.28 7.91 -52.13
N ALA A 765 49.41 7.50 -53.06
CA ALA A 765 47.95 7.38 -52.86
C ALA A 765 47.47 6.44 -51.73
N ASN A 766 48.33 5.55 -51.23
CA ASN A 766 48.03 4.62 -50.12
C ASN A 766 49.04 4.73 -48.95
N LEU A 767 49.86 5.79 -48.90
CA LEU A 767 50.88 5.99 -47.87
C LEU A 767 50.59 7.28 -47.08
N PRO A 768 50.69 7.26 -45.73
CA PRO A 768 50.66 8.49 -44.95
C PRO A 768 51.81 9.42 -45.39
N PRO A 769 51.57 10.75 -45.53
CA PRO A 769 52.62 11.67 -45.94
C PRO A 769 53.87 11.63 -45.05
N LEU A 770 53.70 11.30 -43.77
CA LEU A 770 54.81 11.11 -42.83
C LEU A 770 55.80 10.01 -43.26
N ILE A 771 55.30 8.89 -43.82
CA ILE A 771 56.14 7.78 -44.31
C ILE A 771 56.96 8.20 -45.53
N VAL A 772 56.35 8.94 -46.46
CA VAL A 772 57.02 9.50 -47.64
C VAL A 772 58.10 10.51 -47.21
N LEU A 773 57.79 11.38 -46.26
CA LEU A 773 58.73 12.36 -45.70
C LEU A 773 59.93 11.70 -45.01
N HIS A 774 59.70 10.67 -44.18
CA HIS A 774 60.78 9.90 -43.57
C HIS A 774 61.70 9.28 -44.62
N HIS A 775 61.14 8.67 -45.66
CA HIS A 775 61.93 8.02 -46.74
C HIS A 775 62.76 9.01 -47.56
N ILE A 776 62.25 10.24 -47.80
CA ILE A 776 63.04 11.33 -48.40
C ILE A 776 64.24 11.68 -47.50
N LEU A 777 64.05 11.77 -46.18
CA LEU A 777 65.13 12.05 -45.23
C LEU A 777 66.15 10.91 -45.14
N VAL A 778 65.72 9.64 -45.18
CA VAL A 778 66.60 8.46 -45.21
C VAL A 778 67.56 8.51 -46.40
N ARG A 779 67.06 8.83 -47.59
CA ARG A 779 67.84 8.95 -48.84
C ARG A 779 68.77 10.17 -48.91
N SER A 780 68.49 11.19 -48.12
CA SER A 780 69.25 12.45 -48.08
C SER A 780 70.47 12.36 -47.14
N PRO A 781 71.45 13.28 -47.22
CA PRO A 781 72.50 13.41 -46.20
C PRO A 781 72.00 14.02 -44.87
N LEU A 782 70.71 14.34 -44.73
CA LEU A 782 70.17 15.07 -43.58
C LEU A 782 70.01 14.16 -42.33
N PRO A 783 70.17 14.68 -41.11
CA PRO A 783 69.82 13.94 -39.90
C PRO A 783 68.31 13.68 -39.85
N MET A 784 67.92 12.53 -39.29
CA MET A 784 66.52 12.20 -39.05
C MET A 784 65.93 13.07 -37.91
N PRO A 785 64.58 13.21 -37.80
CA PRO A 785 63.97 14.03 -36.76
C PRO A 785 64.33 13.57 -35.34
N HIS A 786 64.39 12.25 -35.10
CA HIS A 786 64.78 11.69 -33.81
C HIS A 786 66.20 12.09 -33.39
N ILE A 787 67.17 12.09 -34.32
CA ILE A 787 68.56 12.53 -34.08
C ILE A 787 68.57 14.03 -33.72
N THR A 788 67.77 14.84 -34.42
CA THR A 788 67.68 16.29 -34.20
C THR A 788 67.13 16.63 -32.81
N HIS A 789 66.31 15.76 -32.22
CA HIS A 789 65.74 15.90 -30.87
C HIS A 789 66.41 15.04 -29.79
N GLY A 790 67.46 14.28 -30.12
CA GLY A 790 68.19 13.42 -29.18
C GLY A 790 67.42 12.17 -28.71
N TRP A 791 66.42 11.71 -29.48
CA TRP A 791 65.60 10.54 -29.16
C TRP A 791 66.12 9.27 -29.84
N GLN A 792 65.91 8.12 -29.20
CA GLN A 792 66.07 6.81 -29.84
C GLN A 792 64.94 6.58 -30.88
N GLU A 793 65.17 5.72 -31.87
CA GLU A 793 64.19 5.44 -32.93
C GLU A 793 62.88 4.87 -32.37
N ALA A 794 62.98 4.00 -31.35
CA ALA A 794 61.84 3.41 -30.64
C ALA A 794 61.07 4.41 -29.76
N GLU A 795 61.69 5.53 -29.37
CA GLU A 795 61.03 6.61 -28.63
C GLU A 795 60.30 7.53 -29.61
N TYR A 796 60.92 7.84 -30.75
CA TYR A 796 60.30 8.60 -31.82
C TYR A 796 59.07 7.90 -32.41
N VAL A 797 59.17 6.60 -32.75
CA VAL A 797 58.01 5.86 -33.29
C VAL A 797 56.86 5.86 -32.28
N ARG A 798 57.12 5.57 -31.01
CA ARG A 798 56.11 5.65 -29.93
C ARG A 798 55.49 7.04 -29.82
N TRP A 799 56.30 8.09 -29.85
CA TRP A 799 55.81 9.47 -29.83
C TRP A 799 54.89 9.77 -31.03
N THR A 800 55.26 9.33 -32.24
CA THR A 800 54.42 9.48 -33.46
C THR A 800 53.15 8.62 -33.45
N GLU A 801 53.06 7.60 -32.60
CA GLU A 801 51.83 6.83 -32.37
C GLU A 801 50.89 7.54 -31.39
N GLU A 802 51.44 8.27 -30.42
CA GLU A 802 50.71 9.01 -29.36
C GLU A 802 50.23 10.41 -29.78
N HIS A 803 50.91 11.06 -30.74
CA HIS A 803 50.67 12.45 -31.16
C HIS A 803 49.96 12.58 -32.52
N ARG A 804 49.54 13.79 -32.91
CA ARG A 804 48.88 13.99 -34.22
C ARG A 804 49.93 13.96 -35.34
N GLN A 805 49.50 13.56 -36.54
CA GLN A 805 50.37 13.58 -37.72
C GLN A 805 50.90 14.99 -38.04
N GLU A 806 50.12 16.04 -37.74
CA GLU A 806 50.54 17.44 -37.90
C GLU A 806 51.71 17.82 -36.99
N ASP A 807 51.75 17.29 -35.76
CA ASP A 807 52.84 17.52 -34.81
C ASP A 807 54.13 16.83 -35.32
N ALA A 808 54.00 15.61 -35.86
CA ALA A 808 55.10 14.87 -36.49
C ALA A 808 55.61 15.56 -37.78
N TRP A 809 54.74 16.18 -38.57
CA TRP A 809 55.14 17.02 -39.70
C TRP A 809 55.94 18.25 -39.24
N GLY A 810 55.62 18.81 -38.07
CA GLY A 810 56.40 19.88 -37.43
C GLY A 810 57.83 19.46 -37.09
N LEU A 811 58.04 18.24 -36.55
CA LEU A 811 59.39 17.69 -36.29
C LEU A 811 60.20 17.50 -37.58
N VAL A 812 59.55 17.03 -38.66
CA VAL A 812 60.17 16.95 -39.99
C VAL A 812 60.54 18.34 -40.52
N GLU A 813 59.65 19.32 -40.39
CA GLU A 813 59.90 20.69 -40.84
C GLU A 813 61.06 21.34 -40.07
N ALA A 814 61.15 21.13 -38.75
CA ALA A 814 62.27 21.57 -37.91
C ALA A 814 63.62 20.99 -38.39
N ALA A 815 63.66 19.71 -38.77
CA ALA A 815 64.86 19.08 -39.33
C ALA A 815 65.29 19.64 -40.71
N LEU A 816 64.42 20.40 -41.40
CA LEU A 816 64.63 21.02 -42.70
C LEU A 816 64.92 22.55 -42.64
N VAL A 817 64.90 23.15 -41.45
CA VAL A 817 65.22 24.58 -41.25
C VAL A 817 66.70 24.83 -41.51
N GLY A 818 67.02 25.91 -42.24
CA GLY A 818 68.40 26.34 -42.51
C GLY A 818 69.18 25.43 -43.48
N LYS A 819 68.50 24.56 -44.22
CA LYS A 819 69.12 23.62 -45.18
C LYS A 819 68.52 23.79 -46.57
N GLU A 820 69.32 23.47 -47.59
CA GLU A 820 69.00 23.62 -49.01
C GLU A 820 69.40 22.35 -49.80
N GLY A 821 68.88 22.20 -51.01
CA GLY A 821 69.11 21.06 -51.89
C GLY A 821 67.83 20.30 -52.28
N GLU A 822 67.94 19.46 -53.33
CA GLU A 822 66.82 18.76 -53.99
C GLU A 822 65.90 18.02 -53.00
N PHE A 823 66.47 17.24 -52.07
CA PHE A 823 65.71 16.52 -51.05
C PHE A 823 64.89 17.43 -50.12
N VAL A 824 65.38 18.64 -49.84
CA VAL A 824 64.70 19.61 -48.98
C VAL A 824 63.51 20.22 -49.70
N GLU A 825 63.65 20.55 -50.98
CA GLU A 825 62.55 21.04 -51.81
C GLU A 825 61.46 19.99 -52.00
N LEU A 826 61.87 18.75 -52.24
CA LEU A 826 60.99 17.59 -52.36
C LEU A 826 60.19 17.35 -51.07
N ALA A 827 60.84 17.39 -49.90
CA ALA A 827 60.16 17.26 -48.62
C ALA A 827 59.21 18.44 -48.34
N ARG A 828 59.62 19.68 -48.65
CA ARG A 828 58.75 20.88 -48.56
C ARG A 828 57.53 20.76 -49.49
N LYS A 829 57.67 20.17 -50.69
CA LYS A 829 56.56 19.91 -51.62
C LYS A 829 55.55 18.91 -51.05
N VAL A 830 56.01 17.80 -50.48
CA VAL A 830 55.14 16.80 -49.82
C VAL A 830 54.45 17.39 -48.58
N LEU A 831 55.14 18.18 -47.75
CA LEU A 831 54.53 18.88 -46.61
C LEU A 831 53.40 19.84 -47.03
N ARG A 832 53.57 20.59 -48.13
CA ARG A 832 52.51 21.46 -48.68
C ARG A 832 51.30 20.65 -49.16
N GLN A 833 51.53 19.55 -49.89
CA GLN A 833 50.46 18.65 -50.34
C GLN A 833 49.70 18.05 -49.15
N ALA A 834 50.41 17.54 -48.14
CA ALA A 834 49.82 16.96 -46.93
C ALA A 834 48.92 17.97 -46.17
N ARG A 835 49.41 19.20 -45.97
CA ARG A 835 48.65 20.29 -45.33
C ARG A 835 47.49 20.81 -46.18
N ALA A 836 47.54 20.68 -47.50
CA ALA A 836 46.40 20.99 -48.37
C ALA A 836 45.30 19.93 -48.23
N ILE A 837 45.68 18.65 -48.19
CA ILE A 837 44.75 17.53 -47.99
C ILE A 837 44.11 17.56 -46.59
N SER A 838 44.87 17.84 -45.53
CA SER A 838 44.29 17.92 -44.16
C SER A 838 43.27 19.05 -44.03
N LYS A 839 43.49 20.18 -44.72
CA LYS A 839 42.54 21.31 -44.77
C LYS A 839 41.30 21.07 -45.61
N SER A 840 41.30 20.11 -46.54
CA SER A 840 40.15 19.82 -47.41
C SER A 840 39.13 18.84 -46.82
N ILE A 841 39.41 18.23 -45.67
CA ILE A 841 38.50 17.27 -45.01
C ILE A 841 37.50 18.05 -44.13
N PRO A 842 36.18 17.98 -44.39
CA PRO A 842 35.19 18.68 -43.57
C PRO A 842 35.18 18.16 -42.13
N THR A 843 35.06 19.08 -41.17
CA THR A 843 35.07 18.82 -39.73
C THR A 843 34.01 17.81 -39.25
N HIS A 844 32.98 17.54 -40.05
CA HIS A 844 31.94 16.54 -39.76
C HIS A 844 32.46 15.09 -39.71
N HIS A 845 33.58 14.77 -40.38
CA HIS A 845 34.12 13.41 -40.38
C HIS A 845 34.95 13.07 -39.12
N LEU A 846 35.34 14.08 -38.33
CA LEU A 846 36.23 13.91 -37.17
C LEU A 846 35.56 13.19 -35.99
N CYS A 847 34.25 13.36 -35.79
CA CYS A 847 33.52 12.70 -34.70
C CYS A 847 33.51 11.17 -34.82
N LEU A 848 33.42 10.63 -36.05
CA LEU A 848 33.42 9.19 -36.29
C LEU A 848 34.80 8.53 -36.15
N VAL A 849 35.88 9.27 -36.43
CA VAL A 849 37.26 8.75 -36.28
C VAL A 849 37.72 8.83 -34.82
N LEU A 850 37.32 9.88 -34.07
CA LEU A 850 37.64 10.02 -32.65
C LEU A 850 36.97 8.94 -31.78
N ALA A 851 35.75 8.50 -32.14
CA ALA A 851 35.07 7.38 -31.47
C ALA A 851 35.80 6.03 -31.65
N ARG A 852 36.70 5.90 -32.63
CA ARG A 852 37.32 4.62 -33.02
C ARG A 852 38.70 4.36 -32.39
N ASN A 853 39.26 5.32 -31.67
CA ASN A 853 40.65 5.26 -31.16
C ASN A 853 40.86 5.84 -29.74
N LYS A 854 39.80 6.12 -28.97
CA LYS A 854 39.92 6.50 -27.54
C LYS A 854 38.79 5.97 -26.65
N GLN A 855 39.01 4.82 -26.01
CA GLN A 855 38.78 4.74 -24.57
C GLN A 855 40.09 5.19 -23.89
N PRO A 856 40.12 6.32 -23.16
CA PRO A 856 41.22 6.59 -22.25
C PRO A 856 41.03 5.75 -20.98
N PRO A 857 42.08 5.11 -20.43
CA PRO A 857 41.98 4.49 -19.12
C PRO A 857 41.72 5.58 -18.06
N PRO A 858 40.93 5.32 -16.99
CA PRO A 858 40.47 6.33 -16.04
C PRO A 858 41.57 6.84 -15.06
N HIS A 859 42.85 6.65 -15.38
CA HIS A 859 43.98 6.85 -14.45
C HIS A 859 45.07 7.81 -15.00
N LEU A 860 44.69 8.90 -15.67
CA LEU A 860 45.62 9.98 -16.07
C LEU A 860 45.08 11.41 -15.85
N LEU A 861 44.44 11.63 -14.70
CA LEU A 861 44.24 12.95 -14.07
C LEU A 861 44.75 12.80 -12.62
N PRO A 862 45.98 13.26 -12.25
CA PRO A 862 46.39 14.66 -12.40
C PRO A 862 47.92 14.92 -12.50
N ARG A 863 48.51 15.12 -13.70
CA ARG A 863 49.92 15.60 -13.82
C ARG A 863 50.25 16.63 -14.91
N LEU A 864 49.24 17.28 -15.51
CA LEU A 864 49.42 18.39 -16.45
C LEU A 864 48.68 19.66 -15.98
N ARG A 865 49.21 20.25 -14.90
CA ARG A 865 48.91 21.63 -14.47
C ARG A 865 50.24 22.41 -14.32
N CYS A 866 50.85 22.76 -15.44
CA CYS A 866 51.71 23.94 -15.63
C CYS A 866 52.09 24.03 -17.12
N HIS A 867 52.15 25.25 -17.67
CA HIS A 867 52.37 25.59 -19.10
C HIS A 867 51.31 24.96 -20.04
N ILE A 868 50.34 25.71 -20.59
CA ILE A 868 50.52 26.84 -21.53
C ILE A 868 49.31 27.77 -21.44
N SER A 869 49.53 29.08 -21.57
CA SER A 869 48.49 30.10 -21.57
C SER A 869 47.92 30.40 -22.96
N LEU A 870 46.67 30.85 -22.99
CA LEU A 870 46.06 31.69 -24.04
C LEU A 870 45.94 31.09 -25.46
N ASN A 871 44.74 30.61 -25.78
CA ASN A 871 44.08 31.00 -27.03
C ASN A 871 42.54 30.94 -26.90
N SER A 872 41.95 32.06 -26.45
CA SER A 872 40.54 32.16 -26.05
C SER A 872 39.57 32.40 -27.22
N SER A 873 39.50 31.46 -28.17
CA SER A 873 38.63 31.62 -29.37
C SER A 873 37.75 30.42 -29.70
N MET A 874 37.95 29.24 -29.09
CA MET A 874 37.25 28.00 -29.49
C MET A 874 36.17 27.51 -28.52
N LEU A 875 35.90 28.23 -27.42
CA LEU A 875 34.92 27.82 -26.40
C LEU A 875 33.49 28.35 -26.60
N LEU A 876 33.24 29.19 -27.61
CA LEU A 876 31.94 29.84 -27.82
C LEU A 876 30.98 29.09 -28.76
N CYS A 877 31.48 28.22 -29.65
CA CYS A 877 30.62 27.49 -30.61
C CYS A 877 29.91 26.25 -30.05
N TYR A 878 30.35 25.69 -28.92
CA TYR A 878 29.77 24.45 -28.38
C TYR A 878 28.60 24.65 -27.39
N LYS A 879 28.25 25.90 -27.07
CA LYS A 879 27.21 26.21 -26.06
C LYS A 879 25.90 26.78 -26.62
N THR A 880 25.82 27.01 -27.93
CA THR A 880 24.66 27.63 -28.61
C THR A 880 23.82 26.67 -29.45
N HIS A 881 24.28 25.45 -29.73
CA HIS A 881 23.58 24.51 -30.64
C HIS A 881 22.66 23.49 -29.97
N SER A 882 22.52 23.49 -28.64
CA SER A 882 21.75 22.46 -27.89
C SER A 882 20.46 22.98 -27.24
N MET A 883 19.97 24.17 -27.62
CA MET A 883 18.81 24.82 -26.97
C MET A 883 17.67 25.22 -27.92
N VAL A 884 17.60 24.64 -29.13
CA VAL A 884 16.60 24.99 -30.17
C VAL A 884 15.79 23.78 -30.67
N PHE A 885 16.05 22.55 -30.20
CA PHE A 885 15.41 21.32 -30.71
C PHE A 885 14.44 20.63 -29.73
N VAL A 886 13.74 21.39 -28.89
CA VAL A 886 12.60 20.89 -28.08
C VAL A 886 11.43 21.88 -28.14
N ARG A 887 10.88 22.12 -29.34
CA ARG A 887 9.57 22.78 -29.52
C ARG A 887 8.93 22.58 -30.91
N ALA A 888 8.87 21.33 -31.39
CA ALA A 888 8.07 20.94 -32.56
C ALA A 888 7.86 19.41 -32.64
N CYS A 889 7.13 18.85 -31.66
CA CYS A 889 6.34 17.61 -31.70
C CYS A 889 5.67 17.46 -30.32
#